data_AF-A0A8J4W9S6-F1
#
_entry.id   AF-A0A8J4W9S6-F1
#
_cell.length_a   1.000
_cell.length_b   1.000
_cell.length_c   1.000
_cell.angle_alpha   90.00
_cell.angle_beta   90.00
_cell.angle_gamma   90.00
#
_symmetry.space_group_name_H-M   'P 1'
#
loop_
_entity.id
_entity.type
_entity.pdbx_description
1 polymer ?
#
loop_
_entity_poly.entity_id
_entity_poly.type
_entity_poly.pdbx_seq_one_letter_code
_entity_poly.pdbx_strand_id
1 'polypeptide(L)'
;MKKYKQDGVPLSMITAYDYPTAQLAEEAGIDLILVGDSLGNVVLGYNSTLPVTIDDMVYHTRSVVRGAGNTFIVADMPFMTYHGSVDETLKGVRRLMQEGHAHAVKMEGGLEIADTVKAVVQAGVPVLGHIGLTPQSVNQIGGYRIQGKDAADARRLLDEAKALEAAGAFGIVLELVTEEVARAISEELTIPTIGIGAGRGCDGQVLVFHDVVHSRNVYLSTEQRQEALVLSRALQMNDMLDEIIKRYPSAEGLNKQELLQKWNLLKRMSDGMIDEWLMFEEKMSQVRERELDKDKPASLEPEQEAVTALPELHLECFSRGQGYFKLQMYPQAIMQFSRVVTDYPESALTRFYLALAHLNLEQTEEAGIHLQRIMHLNGSPRLKGLVCNVLGCIEAKLANPEGVPIPPFITGLTGITDEDVADAPSLEEMMMEMVPLLDDVVLVGHNVAFDFHFLQNALDRCGYLPFTGRILDTIDFLKITFPSLGSYQLGYVSSEFGFQHDRPHQADSDALATAFVLLKCLDELRALPLITIQRLSDLFAPEDSDLGWFFDGMRTEKESEPIQDLDGHTYYRQLALNVSDWTDIGSPRDEREGNPLENVSFEQFMDQVRDNLKETLDHYEEREAQTQMFSSVRQALDEEKHLLIEAGTGTGKSLGYLLPAIYESVKQEQKVMVSTHTINLQEQLRERDIPMLTQVVPFPFKAAVFKGRGHYLCLRKFEHKINKREFATPKEDYFTAAQMIVWLTQTETGDDEELNLSGRGGDFWETVQSDKLLLEVKEDQDDYQSDSLITDISGLLKDLATIKDNLRFFMRMDDANTVYWMEASGQFRSKSLQLYAVPVDVSAQLKDMFFDKKKSVVLTSATLSVDKSFQFMIEQLGLQEAAENNRLLTSMLPSPFNYREQALLVIPRDFPSVKGSVGDAHFVDMLVHSLAETAIATRGRMMVLFTSYRMLRQVYDPLKEALSGPKMEHMLTEQMVPRISEWLERPTDEQQ
;
A
#
# COMPACT_ATOMS: atom_id res chain seq x y z
N MET A 1 41.96 16.76 15.62
CA MET A 1 42.27 17.84 14.64
C MET A 1 43.69 17.76 14.06
N LYS A 2 44.69 18.62 14.39
CA LYS A 2 46.01 18.60 13.69
C LYS A 2 46.69 17.22 13.64
N LYS A 3 46.64 16.46 14.74
CA LYS A 3 47.11 15.07 14.78
C LYS A 3 46.30 14.13 13.87
N TYR A 4 44.97 14.30 13.78
CA TYR A 4 44.12 13.49 12.90
C TYR A 4 44.52 13.68 11.43
N LYS A 5 44.75 14.92 10.98
CA LYS A 5 45.31 15.20 9.65
C LYS A 5 46.66 14.49 9.42
N GLN A 6 47.57 14.58 10.38
CA GLN A 6 48.89 13.90 10.30
C GLN A 6 48.77 12.37 10.25
N ASP A 7 47.80 11.79 10.97
CA ASP A 7 47.53 10.36 11.04
C ASP A 7 46.60 9.86 9.90
N GLY A 8 46.09 10.75 9.04
CA GLY A 8 45.15 10.42 7.96
C GLY A 8 43.74 10.04 8.42
N VAL A 9 43.35 10.44 9.63
CA VAL A 9 42.02 10.17 10.22
C VAL A 9 41.06 11.31 9.84
N PRO A 10 39.96 11.05 9.13
CA PRO A 10 39.00 12.09 8.78
C PRO A 10 38.28 12.62 10.02
N LEU A 11 38.08 13.94 10.09
CA LEU A 11 37.32 14.59 11.16
C LEU A 11 35.82 14.61 10.86
N SER A 12 35.00 14.23 11.84
CA SER A 12 33.54 14.34 11.78
C SER A 12 33.06 15.63 12.46
N MET A 13 32.22 16.40 11.77
CA MET A 13 31.60 17.61 12.32
C MET A 13 30.11 17.65 11.96
N ILE A 14 29.26 18.04 12.89
CA ILE A 14 27.83 18.23 12.65
C ILE A 14 27.36 19.51 13.33
N THR A 15 26.34 20.17 12.78
CA THR A 15 25.74 21.30 13.53
C THR A 15 24.93 20.80 14.73
N ALA A 16 24.77 21.61 15.77
CA ALA A 16 23.73 21.40 16.78
C ALA A 16 23.28 22.75 17.32
N TYR A 17 22.04 22.84 17.81
CA TYR A 17 21.42 24.12 18.18
C TYR A 17 20.72 24.09 19.54
N ASP A 18 20.48 22.91 20.10
CA ASP A 18 19.78 22.73 21.37
C ASP A 18 20.42 21.61 22.20
N TYR A 19 19.87 21.38 23.39
CA TYR A 19 20.38 20.39 24.32
C TYR A 19 20.21 18.94 23.82
N PRO A 20 19.04 18.48 23.32
CA PRO A 20 18.89 17.13 22.78
C PRO A 20 19.78 16.83 21.57
N THR A 21 19.84 17.72 20.57
CA THR A 21 20.67 17.51 19.37
C THR A 21 22.16 17.44 19.70
N ALA A 22 22.61 18.21 20.70
CA ALA A 22 23.97 18.13 21.20
C ALA A 22 24.27 16.81 21.93
N GLN A 23 23.35 16.30 22.77
CA GLN A 23 23.51 14.97 23.40
C GLN A 23 23.66 13.87 22.33
N LEU A 24 22.77 13.85 21.34
CA LEU A 24 22.80 12.87 20.26
C LEU A 24 24.11 12.93 19.46
N ALA A 25 24.66 14.13 19.23
CA ALA A 25 25.95 14.28 18.54
C ALA A 25 27.14 13.79 19.39
N GLU A 26 27.14 14.04 20.70
CA GLU A 26 28.17 13.54 21.63
C GLU A 26 28.11 12.02 21.79
N GLU A 27 26.91 11.45 21.94
CA GLU A 27 26.67 10.00 22.00
C GLU A 27 27.05 9.30 20.68
N ALA A 28 26.83 9.97 19.54
CA ALA A 28 27.26 9.48 18.23
C ALA A 28 28.78 9.52 18.00
N GLY A 29 29.56 10.11 18.93
CA GLY A 29 31.02 10.19 18.84
C GLY A 29 31.54 11.17 17.79
N ILE A 30 30.76 12.22 17.48
CA ILE A 30 31.18 13.32 16.60
C ILE A 30 32.42 14.03 17.19
N ASP A 31 33.44 14.32 16.37
CA ASP A 31 34.66 15.00 16.84
C ASP A 31 34.43 16.50 17.15
N LEU A 32 33.56 17.17 16.39
CA LEU A 32 33.26 18.61 16.52
C LEU A 32 31.77 18.92 16.36
N ILE A 33 31.24 19.81 17.20
CA ILE A 33 29.89 20.36 17.04
C ILE A 33 29.97 21.81 16.58
N LEU A 34 29.22 22.16 15.54
CA LEU A 34 29.07 23.53 15.03
C LEU A 34 27.73 24.14 15.49
N VAL A 35 27.79 25.14 16.35
CA VAL A 35 26.64 26.03 16.57
C VAL A 35 26.71 27.09 15.47
N GLY A 36 26.15 26.75 14.31
CA GLY A 36 26.24 27.55 13.09
C GLY A 36 25.13 28.58 12.96
N ASP A 37 25.40 29.68 12.27
CA ASP A 37 24.39 30.70 11.92
C ASP A 37 23.30 30.17 10.96
N SER A 38 23.54 28.99 10.36
CA SER A 38 22.54 28.13 9.71
C SER A 38 21.30 27.85 10.57
N LEU A 39 21.37 28.03 11.90
CA LEU A 39 20.19 28.06 12.78
C LEU A 39 19.15 29.10 12.34
N GLY A 40 19.59 30.19 11.70
CA GLY A 40 18.71 31.19 11.11
C GLY A 40 17.72 30.56 10.14
N ASN A 41 18.20 29.66 9.27
CA ASN A 41 17.35 28.94 8.32
C ASN A 41 16.59 27.79 8.98
N VAL A 42 17.30 26.87 9.65
CA VAL A 42 16.72 25.56 10.04
C VAL A 42 16.06 25.53 11.42
N VAL A 43 16.21 26.58 12.24
CA VAL A 43 15.60 26.71 13.57
C VAL A 43 14.71 27.94 13.69
N LEU A 44 15.15 29.08 13.15
CA LEU A 44 14.42 30.37 13.25
C LEU A 44 13.56 30.70 12.02
N GLY A 45 13.61 29.91 10.95
CA GLY A 45 12.78 30.09 9.75
C GLY A 45 13.12 31.33 8.90
N TYR A 46 14.30 31.92 9.07
CA TYR A 46 14.76 33.04 8.25
C TYR A 46 15.16 32.59 6.84
N ASN A 47 14.96 33.45 5.85
CA ASN A 47 15.34 33.20 4.45
C ASN A 47 16.86 33.32 4.18
N SER A 48 17.67 33.64 5.19
CA SER A 48 19.14 33.72 5.15
C SER A 48 19.70 33.77 6.57
N THR A 49 21.01 33.56 6.75
CA THR A 49 21.66 33.68 8.06
C THR A 49 21.90 35.13 8.51
N LEU A 50 21.73 36.11 7.60
CA LEU A 50 21.96 37.55 7.86
C LEU A 50 21.23 38.16 9.07
N PRO A 51 19.99 37.76 9.43
CA PRO A 51 19.29 38.33 10.59
C PRO A 51 19.72 37.73 11.93
N VAL A 52 20.53 36.66 11.94
CA VAL A 52 20.97 35.99 13.17
C VAL A 52 21.86 36.93 13.99
N THR A 53 21.53 37.10 15.26
CA THR A 53 22.23 38.01 16.17
C THR A 53 23.22 37.26 17.07
N ILE A 54 24.11 38.02 17.71
CA ILE A 54 25.02 37.45 18.71
C ILE A 54 24.27 36.90 19.94
N ASP A 55 23.05 37.37 20.21
CA ASP A 55 22.21 36.86 21.32
C ASP A 55 21.63 35.48 20.99
N ASP A 56 21.21 35.26 19.73
CA ASP A 56 20.75 33.94 19.25
C ASP A 56 21.90 32.93 19.33
N MET A 57 23.08 33.32 18.82
CA MET A 57 24.27 32.47 18.88
C MET A 57 24.67 32.14 20.33
N VAL A 58 24.63 33.10 21.26
CA VAL A 58 24.88 32.84 22.69
C VAL A 58 23.84 31.91 23.30
N TYR A 59 22.55 32.08 22.97
CA TYR A 59 21.46 31.24 23.47
C TYR A 59 21.63 29.78 23.04
N HIS A 60 21.81 29.54 21.74
CA HIS A 60 21.97 28.20 21.18
C HIS A 60 23.28 27.55 21.63
N THR A 61 24.40 28.30 21.66
CA THR A 61 25.68 27.79 22.15
C THR A 61 25.58 27.29 23.58
N ARG A 62 24.98 28.09 24.48
CA ARG A 62 24.81 27.70 25.88
C ARG A 62 23.87 26.50 26.06
N SER A 63 22.94 26.27 25.13
CA SER A 63 22.07 25.09 25.15
C SER A 63 22.84 23.84 24.70
N VAL A 64 23.65 23.96 23.65
CA VAL A 64 24.50 22.88 23.11
C VAL A 64 25.60 22.46 24.08
N VAL A 65 26.32 23.41 24.70
CA VAL A 65 27.39 23.11 25.70
C VAL A 65 26.85 22.37 26.93
N ARG A 66 25.55 22.48 27.24
CA ARG A 66 24.94 21.69 28.31
C ARG A 66 24.69 20.24 27.89
N GLY A 67 24.39 19.99 26.61
CA GLY A 67 24.10 18.65 26.08
C GLY A 67 25.37 17.88 25.70
N ALA A 68 26.39 18.57 25.19
CA ALA A 68 27.68 17.99 24.81
C ALA A 68 28.81 18.56 25.68
N GLY A 69 29.13 17.87 26.79
CA GLY A 69 30.10 18.31 27.78
C GLY A 69 31.56 17.94 27.48
N ASN A 70 31.78 17.03 26.51
CA ASN A 70 33.08 16.45 26.19
C ASN A 70 33.51 16.71 24.73
N THR A 71 32.57 17.10 23.86
CA THR A 71 32.77 17.35 22.42
C THR A 71 33.29 18.76 22.13
N PHE A 72 34.10 18.93 21.09
CA PHE A 72 34.69 20.23 20.78
C PHE A 72 33.71 21.16 20.03
N ILE A 73 32.99 21.98 20.79
CA ILE A 73 32.02 22.95 20.27
C ILE A 73 32.67 24.23 19.71
N VAL A 74 32.33 24.55 18.46
CA VAL A 74 32.64 25.80 17.76
C VAL A 74 31.35 26.60 17.56
N ALA A 75 31.37 27.91 17.79
CA ALA A 75 30.21 28.78 17.56
C ALA A 75 30.48 29.80 16.44
N ASP A 76 29.51 30.05 15.57
CA ASP A 76 29.65 31.08 14.54
C ASP A 76 29.65 32.51 15.10
N MET A 77 30.49 33.36 14.51
CA MET A 77 30.31 34.81 14.59
C MET A 77 29.31 35.23 13.51
N PRO A 78 28.15 35.81 13.87
CA PRO A 78 27.14 36.18 12.89
C PRO A 78 27.56 37.42 12.08
N PHE A 79 26.86 37.66 10.97
CA PHE A 79 27.15 38.74 10.04
C PHE A 79 27.34 40.11 10.71
N MET A 80 28.25 40.94 10.16
CA MET A 80 28.63 42.25 10.69
C MET A 80 29.21 42.32 12.12
N THR A 81 29.37 41.21 12.85
CA THR A 81 29.96 41.24 14.21
C THR A 81 31.49 41.25 14.25
N TYR A 82 32.15 40.86 13.15
CA TYR A 82 33.63 40.76 13.03
C TYR A 82 34.21 41.51 11.82
N HIS A 83 33.35 42.15 11.02
CA HIS A 83 33.72 42.97 9.85
C HIS A 83 34.04 44.43 10.22
N GLY A 84 33.83 44.81 11.49
CA GLY A 84 33.99 46.16 12.00
C GLY A 84 35.35 46.41 12.65
N SER A 85 35.36 47.05 13.82
CA SER A 85 36.60 47.21 14.60
C SER A 85 36.96 45.94 15.36
N VAL A 86 38.26 45.76 15.63
CA VAL A 86 38.76 44.66 16.47
C VAL A 86 38.14 44.71 17.88
N ASP A 87 37.89 45.90 18.44
CA ASP A 87 37.25 46.05 19.75
C ASP A 87 35.79 45.54 19.77
N GLU A 88 34.99 45.81 18.73
CA GLU A 88 33.63 45.24 18.63
C GLU A 88 33.69 43.73 18.40
N THR A 89 34.62 43.26 17.57
CA THR A 89 34.82 41.82 17.32
C THR A 89 35.13 41.08 18.62
N LEU A 90 36.06 41.60 19.43
CA LEU A 90 36.46 41.02 20.71
C LEU A 90 35.33 41.06 21.75
N LYS A 91 34.38 42.01 21.66
CA LYS A 91 33.16 41.96 22.49
C LYS A 91 32.27 40.79 22.07
N GLY A 92 31.99 40.60 20.78
CA GLY A 92 31.19 39.47 20.28
C GLY A 92 31.80 38.12 20.67
N VAL A 93 33.10 37.95 20.38
CA VAL A 93 33.87 36.76 20.78
C VAL A 93 33.81 36.54 22.30
N ARG A 94 33.99 37.59 23.11
CA ARG A 94 33.88 37.49 24.57
C ARG A 94 32.54 36.89 25.01
N ARG A 95 31.42 37.26 24.37
CA ARG A 95 30.09 36.74 24.72
C ARG A 95 29.97 35.25 24.40
N LEU A 96 30.36 34.82 23.20
CA LEU A 96 30.34 33.38 22.84
C LEU A 96 31.20 32.52 23.77
N MET A 97 32.38 33.01 24.16
CA MET A 97 33.29 32.28 25.07
C MET A 97 32.85 32.31 26.54
N GLN A 98 32.28 33.42 27.04
CA GLN A 98 31.95 33.60 28.47
C GLN A 98 30.49 33.31 28.83
N GLU A 99 29.54 33.62 27.95
CA GLU A 99 28.10 33.41 28.14
C GLU A 99 27.60 32.16 27.40
N GLY A 100 28.13 31.93 26.19
CA GLY A 100 27.85 30.73 25.38
C GLY A 100 28.63 29.50 25.83
N HIS A 101 29.84 29.69 26.37
CA HIS A 101 30.82 28.65 26.71
C HIS A 101 31.38 27.85 25.52
N ALA A 102 31.44 28.45 24.32
CA ALA A 102 32.13 27.84 23.18
C ALA A 102 33.63 27.61 23.45
N HIS A 103 34.24 26.64 22.76
CA HIS A 103 35.69 26.40 22.80
C HIS A 103 36.45 27.15 21.71
N ALA A 104 35.76 27.54 20.63
CA ALA A 104 36.30 28.23 19.47
C ALA A 104 35.20 29.03 18.75
N VAL A 105 35.60 29.92 17.84
CA VAL A 105 34.68 30.67 16.97
C VAL A 105 34.94 30.39 15.48
N LYS A 106 33.88 30.36 14.65
CA LYS A 106 33.97 30.37 13.17
C LYS A 106 33.77 31.79 12.63
N MET A 107 34.51 32.15 11.59
CA MET A 107 34.43 33.46 10.89
C MET A 107 34.56 33.26 9.38
N GLU A 108 33.77 33.98 8.59
CA GLU A 108 33.70 33.85 7.13
C GLU A 108 34.46 34.96 6.41
N GLY A 109 35.24 34.59 5.40
CA GLY A 109 36.06 35.52 4.63
C GLY A 109 37.52 35.08 4.56
N GLY A 110 38.25 35.64 3.60
CA GLY A 110 39.63 35.30 3.29
C GLY A 110 40.63 36.35 3.76
N LEU A 111 41.27 37.01 2.80
CA LEU A 111 42.34 37.98 3.02
C LEU A 111 41.86 39.20 3.82
N GLU A 112 40.61 39.61 3.62
CA GLU A 112 39.98 40.79 4.21
C GLU A 112 39.71 40.67 5.72
N ILE A 113 39.63 39.46 6.28
CA ILE A 113 39.49 39.23 7.73
C ILE A 113 40.77 38.73 8.42
N ALA A 114 41.86 38.49 7.67
CA ALA A 114 43.07 37.85 8.22
C ALA A 114 43.69 38.60 9.42
N ASP A 115 43.69 39.95 9.42
CA ASP A 115 44.15 40.74 10.57
C ASP A 115 43.20 40.63 11.78
N THR A 116 41.89 40.51 11.55
CA THR A 116 40.89 40.27 12.60
C THR A 116 41.06 38.89 13.23
N VAL A 117 41.19 37.83 12.41
CA VAL A 117 41.47 36.46 12.85
C VAL A 117 42.73 36.42 13.72
N LYS A 118 43.80 37.08 13.26
CA LYS A 118 45.07 37.19 13.99
C LYS A 118 44.93 37.89 15.33
N ALA A 119 44.14 38.97 15.42
CA ALA A 119 43.88 39.65 16.68
C ALA A 119 43.12 38.77 17.68
N VAL A 120 42.15 37.98 17.21
CA VAL A 120 41.34 37.07 18.04
C VAL A 120 42.17 35.87 18.52
N VAL A 121 43.01 35.30 17.66
CA VAL A 121 43.98 34.25 18.04
C VAL A 121 45.01 34.77 19.04
N GLN A 122 45.51 36.02 18.88
CA GLN A 122 46.41 36.66 19.85
C GLN A 122 45.74 36.96 21.19
N ALA A 123 44.42 37.18 21.21
CA ALA A 123 43.62 37.26 22.43
C ALA A 123 43.38 35.89 23.12
N GLY A 124 43.84 34.79 22.51
CA GLY A 124 43.80 33.44 23.08
C GLY A 124 42.58 32.61 22.67
N VAL A 125 41.79 33.04 21.70
CA VAL A 125 40.60 32.30 21.23
C VAL A 125 40.91 31.57 19.91
N PRO A 126 40.69 30.25 19.82
CA PRO A 126 40.86 29.51 18.57
C PRO A 126 39.84 29.95 17.52
N VAL A 127 40.30 30.19 16.29
CA VAL A 127 39.44 30.55 15.15
C VAL A 127 39.45 29.46 14.08
N LEU A 128 38.26 29.04 13.66
CA LEU A 128 38.00 28.24 12.47
C LEU A 128 37.69 29.20 11.32
N GLY A 129 38.49 29.19 10.26
CA GLY A 129 38.20 30.02 9.08
C GLY A 129 37.08 29.42 8.22
N HIS A 130 36.43 30.21 7.39
CA HIS A 130 35.48 29.74 6.37
C HIS A 130 35.68 30.51 5.05
N ILE A 131 36.00 29.79 3.98
CA ILE A 131 36.14 30.31 2.61
C ILE A 131 35.46 29.39 1.60
N GLY A 132 35.32 29.87 0.37
CA GLY A 132 34.47 29.23 -0.66
C GLY A 132 33.21 30.07 -0.83
N LEU A 133 32.04 29.43 -0.83
CA LEU A 133 30.80 30.16 -0.65
C LEU A 133 30.62 30.52 0.83
N THR A 134 30.63 31.80 1.17
CA THR A 134 30.33 32.28 2.53
C THR A 134 28.88 32.79 2.56
N PRO A 135 27.92 32.09 3.20
CA PRO A 135 26.50 32.49 3.21
C PRO A 135 26.25 33.92 3.69
N GLN A 136 27.06 34.42 4.63
CA GLN A 136 26.96 35.81 5.10
C GLN A 136 27.26 36.87 4.01
N SER A 137 27.89 36.47 2.90
CA SER A 137 28.18 37.33 1.74
C SER A 137 27.36 36.97 0.48
N VAL A 138 26.29 36.18 0.61
CA VAL A 138 25.46 35.70 -0.52
C VAL A 138 24.97 36.83 -1.46
N ASN A 139 24.70 38.01 -0.90
CA ASN A 139 24.28 39.21 -1.66
C ASN A 139 25.41 39.85 -2.49
N GLN A 140 26.68 39.65 -2.12
CA GLN A 140 27.84 40.08 -2.93
C GLN A 140 28.23 39.02 -3.96
N ILE A 141 28.10 37.73 -3.61
CA ILE A 141 28.47 36.58 -4.46
C ILE A 141 27.41 36.30 -5.54
N GLY A 142 26.16 36.75 -5.34
CA GLY A 142 25.07 36.63 -6.31
C GLY A 142 24.37 35.26 -6.27
N GLY A 143 24.15 34.76 -5.05
CA GLY A 143 23.50 33.47 -4.77
C GLY A 143 24.47 32.31 -4.53
N TYR A 144 23.92 31.14 -4.17
CA TYR A 144 24.65 29.91 -3.91
C TYR A 144 25.30 29.37 -5.20
N ARG A 145 26.61 29.57 -5.36
CA ARG A 145 27.36 29.19 -6.56
C ARG A 145 28.66 28.47 -6.17
N ILE A 146 28.94 27.36 -6.85
CA ILE A 146 30.22 26.64 -6.73
C ILE A 146 31.38 27.56 -7.12
N GLN A 147 32.37 27.66 -6.24
CA GLN A 147 33.62 28.43 -6.39
C GLN A 147 34.77 27.53 -6.90
N GLY A 148 35.88 28.12 -7.33
CA GLY A 148 37.07 27.39 -7.81
C GLY A 148 36.91 26.83 -9.24
N LYS A 149 36.02 27.41 -10.06
CA LYS A 149 35.74 26.93 -11.43
C LYS A 149 36.79 27.34 -12.47
N ASP A 150 37.55 28.39 -12.20
CA ASP A 150 38.63 28.85 -13.07
C ASP A 150 39.94 29.04 -12.29
N ALA A 151 41.04 29.16 -13.02
CA ALA A 151 42.37 29.20 -12.43
C ALA A 151 42.68 30.48 -11.63
N ALA A 152 41.94 31.58 -11.87
CA ALA A 152 42.10 32.81 -11.09
C ALA A 152 41.37 32.69 -9.75
N ASP A 153 40.15 32.16 -9.75
CA ASP A 153 39.35 31.94 -8.55
C ASP A 153 39.93 30.82 -7.66
N ALA A 154 40.39 29.72 -8.26
CA ALA A 154 41.12 28.67 -7.55
C ALA A 154 42.42 29.20 -6.90
N ARG A 155 43.12 30.12 -7.58
CA ARG A 155 44.32 30.76 -7.03
C ARG A 155 43.98 31.69 -5.86
N ARG A 156 42.89 32.46 -5.98
CA ARG A 156 42.37 33.33 -4.93
C ARG A 156 42.07 32.52 -3.65
N LEU A 157 41.28 31.45 -3.76
CA LEU A 157 40.93 30.59 -2.62
C LEU A 157 42.17 29.99 -1.92
N LEU A 158 43.20 29.58 -2.68
CA LEU A 158 44.45 29.08 -2.11
C LEU A 158 45.25 30.16 -1.37
N ASP A 159 45.30 31.38 -1.90
CA ASP A 159 45.98 32.51 -1.26
C ASP A 159 45.23 33.01 -0.02
N GLU A 160 43.89 32.98 -0.03
CA GLU A 160 43.02 33.24 1.14
C GLU A 160 43.21 32.18 2.23
N ALA A 161 43.21 30.90 1.86
CA ALA A 161 43.45 29.79 2.78
C ALA A 161 44.80 29.93 3.52
N LYS A 162 45.86 30.27 2.77
CA LYS A 162 47.19 30.51 3.33
C LYS A 162 47.27 31.76 4.18
N ALA A 163 46.48 32.79 3.88
CA ALA A 163 46.38 33.99 4.72
C ALA A 163 45.74 33.68 6.08
N LEU A 164 44.68 32.87 6.11
CA LEU A 164 44.02 32.43 7.35
C LEU A 164 44.91 31.50 8.19
N GLU A 165 45.65 30.57 7.56
CA GLU A 165 46.64 29.77 8.26
C GLU A 165 47.75 30.65 8.87
N ALA A 166 48.28 31.62 8.11
CA ALA A 166 49.29 32.56 8.59
C ALA A 166 48.77 33.53 9.67
N ALA A 167 47.47 33.84 9.68
CA ALA A 167 46.80 34.57 10.74
C ALA A 167 46.65 33.74 12.04
N GLY A 168 46.72 32.40 11.94
CA GLY A 168 46.70 31.47 13.06
C GLY A 168 45.41 30.68 13.24
N ALA A 169 44.55 30.59 12.21
CA ALA A 169 43.40 29.70 12.22
C ALA A 169 43.83 28.24 12.51
N PHE A 170 43.03 27.48 13.26
CA PHE A 170 43.38 26.09 13.61
C PHE A 170 42.87 25.06 12.59
N GLY A 171 41.98 25.49 11.69
CA GLY A 171 41.41 24.75 10.57
C GLY A 171 40.59 25.71 9.69
N ILE A 172 40.13 25.23 8.52
CA ILE A 172 39.34 26.02 7.57
C ILE A 172 38.18 25.19 7.02
N VAL A 173 36.97 25.73 7.07
CA VAL A 173 35.81 25.19 6.33
C VAL A 173 35.90 25.60 4.86
N LEU A 174 35.65 24.66 3.96
CA LEU A 174 35.55 24.87 2.52
C LEU A 174 34.12 24.54 2.05
N GLU A 175 33.32 25.55 1.72
CA GLU A 175 31.95 25.37 1.26
C GLU A 175 31.81 25.56 -0.26
N LEU A 176 31.16 24.60 -0.92
CA LEU A 176 30.86 24.62 -2.37
C LEU A 176 32.09 24.96 -3.26
N VAL A 177 33.24 24.34 -2.95
CA VAL A 177 34.47 24.42 -3.75
C VAL A 177 34.61 23.14 -4.61
N THR A 178 35.20 23.23 -5.81
CA THR A 178 35.48 22.04 -6.65
C THR A 178 36.41 21.04 -5.95
N GLU A 179 36.18 19.73 -6.08
CA GLU A 179 36.97 18.66 -5.41
C GLU A 179 38.49 18.82 -5.66
N GLU A 180 38.87 19.20 -6.89
CA GLU A 180 40.27 19.40 -7.25
C GLU A 180 40.93 20.57 -6.50
N VAL A 181 40.20 21.67 -6.31
CA VAL A 181 40.69 22.86 -5.60
C VAL A 181 40.66 22.63 -4.10
N ALA A 182 39.61 22.00 -3.57
CA ALA A 182 39.52 21.63 -2.16
C ALA A 182 40.69 20.72 -1.75
N ARG A 183 40.94 19.64 -2.52
CA ARG A 183 42.11 18.78 -2.32
C ARG A 183 43.44 19.53 -2.40
N ALA A 184 43.63 20.40 -3.40
CA ALA A 184 44.88 21.15 -3.54
C ALA A 184 45.11 22.11 -2.35
N ILE A 185 44.05 22.69 -1.78
CA ILE A 185 44.14 23.49 -0.54
C ILE A 185 44.49 22.58 0.65
N SER A 186 43.82 21.43 0.81
CA SER A 186 44.10 20.47 1.88
C SER A 186 45.55 19.97 1.86
N GLU A 187 46.11 19.69 0.67
CA GLU A 187 47.50 19.22 0.50
C GLU A 187 48.54 20.31 0.81
N GLU A 188 48.23 21.58 0.56
CA GLU A 188 49.14 22.71 0.78
C GLU A 188 49.12 23.26 2.22
N LEU A 189 48.03 23.06 2.97
CA LEU A 189 47.89 23.54 4.36
C LEU A 189 48.39 22.53 5.41
N THR A 190 48.99 23.04 6.49
CA THR A 190 49.35 22.24 7.68
C THR A 190 48.20 22.07 8.67
N ILE A 191 47.18 22.93 8.56
CA ILE A 191 45.92 22.86 9.33
C ILE A 191 44.87 22.00 8.60
N PRO A 192 43.94 21.34 9.33
CA PRO A 192 42.83 20.59 8.74
C PRO A 192 41.84 21.47 7.97
N THR A 193 41.44 21.00 6.78
CA THR A 193 40.27 21.47 6.05
C THR A 193 39.04 20.65 6.43
N ILE A 194 37.87 21.28 6.43
CA ILE A 194 36.58 20.63 6.68
C ILE A 194 35.65 20.98 5.52
N GLY A 195 35.22 20.01 4.72
CA GLY A 195 34.37 20.26 3.56
C GLY A 195 32.88 20.36 3.91
N ILE A 196 32.14 21.10 3.09
CA ILE A 196 30.69 20.97 2.94
C ILE A 196 30.32 21.26 1.48
N GLY A 197 29.95 20.21 0.75
CA GLY A 197 29.81 20.30 -0.72
C GLY A 197 31.13 20.59 -1.44
N ALA A 198 32.27 20.24 -0.84
CA ALA A 198 33.62 20.44 -1.39
C ALA A 198 34.33 19.13 -1.81
N GLY A 199 33.56 18.04 -1.93
CA GLY A 199 34.05 16.70 -2.20
C GLY A 199 34.88 16.09 -1.06
N ARG A 200 35.33 14.85 -1.28
CA ARG A 200 36.14 14.04 -0.34
C ARG A 200 37.61 14.49 -0.20
N GLY A 201 37.97 15.65 -0.76
CA GLY A 201 39.34 16.17 -0.78
C GLY A 201 39.79 16.86 0.51
N CYS A 202 38.92 16.94 1.52
CA CYS A 202 39.15 17.60 2.80
C CYS A 202 39.64 16.64 3.89
N ASP A 203 40.26 17.18 4.96
CA ASP A 203 40.69 16.39 6.13
C ASP A 203 39.52 16.00 7.07
N GLY A 204 38.30 16.39 6.73
CA GLY A 204 37.07 16.14 7.45
C GLY A 204 35.86 16.76 6.75
N GLN A 205 34.68 16.56 7.30
CA GLN A 205 33.42 17.05 6.71
C GLN A 205 32.51 17.63 7.79
N VAL A 206 31.73 18.64 7.41
CA VAL A 206 30.63 19.20 8.21
C VAL A 206 29.32 19.11 7.45
N LEU A 207 28.25 18.72 8.14
CA LEU A 207 26.88 18.78 7.63
C LEU A 207 25.97 19.46 8.65
N VAL A 208 24.93 20.12 8.16
CA VAL A 208 23.85 20.63 9.00
C VAL A 208 23.07 19.43 9.54
N PHE A 209 22.88 19.33 10.86
CA PHE A 209 22.14 18.22 11.49
C PHE A 209 20.75 18.05 10.90
N HIS A 210 20.08 19.18 10.65
CA HIS A 210 18.75 19.17 10.04
C HIS A 210 18.82 18.57 8.63
N ASP A 211 19.80 18.92 7.80
CA ASP A 211 20.02 18.26 6.52
C ASP A 211 20.29 16.76 6.70
N VAL A 212 21.13 16.35 7.66
CA VAL A 212 21.44 14.92 7.92
C VAL A 212 20.19 14.12 8.29
N VAL A 213 19.30 14.66 9.16
CA VAL A 213 18.08 13.94 9.59
C VAL A 213 16.89 14.13 8.63
N HIS A 214 16.83 15.22 7.87
CA HIS A 214 15.84 15.45 6.80
C HIS A 214 16.33 14.97 5.42
N SER A 215 17.45 14.23 5.33
CA SER A 215 18.09 13.76 4.08
C SER A 215 17.33 12.66 3.35
N ARG A 216 16.07 12.95 2.98
CA ARG A 216 15.40 12.33 1.84
C ARG A 216 14.73 13.32 0.89
N ASN A 217 14.59 14.61 1.21
CA ASN A 217 13.84 15.55 0.35
C ASN A 217 14.46 16.95 0.09
N VAL A 218 15.79 17.04 -0.04
CA VAL A 218 16.46 18.19 -0.70
C VAL A 218 17.58 17.67 -1.62
N TYR A 219 17.87 18.40 -2.71
CA TYR A 219 18.90 18.10 -3.69
C TYR A 219 20.33 18.17 -3.11
N LEU A 220 20.73 17.13 -2.37
CA LEU A 220 22.14 16.89 -2.05
C LEU A 220 22.89 16.36 -3.28
N SER A 221 24.09 16.88 -3.48
CA SER A 221 25.02 16.41 -4.52
C SER A 221 25.39 14.94 -4.31
N THR A 222 25.82 14.27 -5.39
CA THR A 222 26.10 12.83 -5.38
C THR A 222 27.17 12.41 -4.37
N GLU A 223 28.06 13.34 -3.97
CA GLU A 223 29.12 13.09 -2.99
C GLU A 223 28.62 13.14 -1.53
N GLN A 224 27.71 14.07 -1.20
CA GLN A 224 27.16 14.23 0.16
C GLN A 224 26.39 12.97 0.63
N ARG A 225 25.81 12.21 -0.31
CA ARG A 225 25.14 10.92 -0.01
C ARG A 225 26.10 9.81 0.42
N GLN A 226 27.40 9.94 0.18
CA GLN A 226 28.38 8.90 0.49
C GLN A 226 28.93 9.01 1.94
N GLU A 227 28.72 10.15 2.61
CA GLU A 227 29.30 10.47 3.91
C GLU A 227 28.32 10.24 5.08
N ALA A 228 27.02 10.45 4.85
CA ALA A 228 25.96 10.16 5.83
C ALA A 228 25.87 8.68 6.27
N LEU A 229 26.48 7.76 5.51
CA LEU A 229 26.42 6.31 5.74
C LEU A 229 27.23 5.82 6.96
N VAL A 230 28.11 6.66 7.52
CA VAL A 230 29.00 6.29 8.65
C VAL A 230 28.35 6.54 10.01
N LEU A 231 27.45 7.53 10.10
CA LEU A 231 26.85 8.02 11.35
C LEU A 231 25.61 7.25 11.82
N SER A 232 24.96 6.49 10.94
CA SER A 232 23.71 5.76 11.22
C SER A 232 23.84 4.57 12.20
N ARG A 233 25.03 4.34 12.78
CA ARG A 233 25.34 3.18 13.63
C ARG A 233 25.37 3.42 15.14
N ALA A 234 25.19 4.66 15.61
CA ALA A 234 25.41 5.00 17.02
C ALA A 234 24.13 5.25 17.84
N LEU A 235 23.01 5.62 17.23
CA LEU A 235 21.81 6.08 17.93
C LEU A 235 20.72 5.01 18.06
N GLN A 236 21.03 3.90 18.74
CA GLN A 236 20.04 2.92 19.18
C GLN A 236 19.90 2.88 20.71
N MET A 237 18.62 2.92 21.13
CA MET A 237 18.02 2.30 22.32
C MET A 237 17.89 3.06 23.67
N ASN A 238 16.65 2.95 24.18
CA ASN A 238 16.18 2.86 25.57
C ASN A 238 16.33 4.06 26.53
N ASP A 239 15.17 4.61 26.95
CA ASP A 239 14.67 4.43 28.35
C ASP A 239 13.35 5.20 28.61
N MET A 240 12.91 6.09 27.72
CA MET A 240 11.77 6.99 27.99
C MET A 240 10.36 6.42 27.67
N LEU A 241 10.21 5.10 27.66
CA LEU A 241 8.91 4.41 27.46
C LEU A 241 8.07 4.27 28.75
N ASP A 242 8.68 4.41 29.93
CA ASP A 242 8.07 3.98 31.20
C ASP A 242 7.12 4.99 31.88
N GLU A 243 7.06 6.26 31.45
CA GLU A 243 6.35 7.30 32.22
C GLU A 243 4.95 7.71 31.69
N ILE A 244 4.64 7.45 30.43
CA ILE A 244 3.39 7.91 29.79
C ILE A 244 2.20 6.96 30.09
N ILE A 245 2.48 5.71 30.48
CA ILE A 245 1.52 4.67 30.90
C ILE A 245 0.61 5.09 32.09
N LYS A 246 0.90 6.19 32.79
CA LYS A 246 0.22 6.60 34.02
C LYS A 246 -1.12 7.37 33.87
N ARG A 247 -1.72 7.52 32.67
CA ARG A 247 -2.75 8.58 32.43
C ARG A 247 -4.05 8.29 31.65
N TYR A 248 -4.51 7.03 31.56
CA TYR A 248 -5.90 6.63 31.15
C TYR A 248 -7.03 7.43 31.88
N PRO A 249 -8.33 7.48 31.46
CA PRO A 249 -9.08 6.55 30.55
C PRO A 249 -10.22 7.12 29.62
N SER A 250 -10.80 6.24 28.77
CA SER A 250 -12.20 6.15 28.22
C SER A 250 -12.90 7.41 27.60
N ALA A 251 -13.31 7.45 26.33
CA ALA A 251 -14.45 6.75 25.69
C ALA A 251 -15.83 7.09 26.32
N GLU A 252 -16.94 7.42 25.64
CA GLU A 252 -17.44 7.40 24.22
C GLU A 252 -18.03 8.80 23.84
N GLY A 253 -18.68 9.14 22.70
CA GLY A 253 -19.24 8.45 21.50
C GLY A 253 -20.73 8.86 21.29
N LEU A 254 -21.32 9.08 20.09
CA LEU A 254 -20.83 9.08 18.70
C LEU A 254 -19.69 10.07 18.43
N ASN A 255 -19.09 10.01 17.23
CA ASN A 255 -17.68 10.35 17.13
C ASN A 255 -17.31 11.82 16.90
N LYS A 256 -17.29 12.55 18.01
CA LYS A 256 -16.54 13.78 18.22
C LYS A 256 -15.11 13.73 17.63
N GLN A 257 -14.41 12.59 17.63
CA GLN A 257 -13.05 12.46 17.07
C GLN A 257 -12.99 12.58 15.55
N GLU A 258 -13.99 12.17 14.76
CA GLU A 258 -13.92 12.34 13.29
C GLU A 258 -13.89 13.83 12.92
N LEU A 259 -14.71 14.62 13.62
CA LEU A 259 -14.69 16.08 13.52
C LEU A 259 -13.43 16.66 14.19
N LEU A 260 -12.93 16.08 15.29
CA LEU A 260 -11.68 16.52 15.93
C LEU A 260 -10.42 16.20 15.11
N GLN A 261 -10.42 15.15 14.29
CA GLN A 261 -9.33 14.79 13.38
C GLN A 261 -9.32 15.72 12.16
N LYS A 262 -10.48 15.94 11.53
CA LYS A 262 -10.64 16.99 10.49
C LYS A 262 -10.26 18.37 11.05
N TRP A 263 -10.62 18.66 12.29
CA TRP A 263 -10.21 19.85 13.03
C TRP A 263 -8.71 19.92 13.32
N ASN A 264 -8.05 18.83 13.73
CA ASN A 264 -6.59 18.80 13.97
C ASN A 264 -5.77 18.89 12.67
N LEU A 265 -6.35 18.53 11.54
CA LEU A 265 -5.80 18.81 10.20
C LEU A 265 -5.95 20.30 9.89
N LEU A 266 -7.18 20.84 9.99
CA LEU A 266 -7.49 22.25 9.79
C LEU A 266 -6.70 23.19 10.70
N LYS A 267 -6.47 22.82 11.96
CA LYS A 267 -5.71 23.61 12.93
C LYS A 267 -4.23 23.69 12.54
N ARG A 268 -3.63 22.58 12.10
CA ARG A 268 -2.24 22.56 11.60
C ARG A 268 -2.09 23.37 10.30
N MET A 269 -3.06 23.32 9.40
CA MET A 269 -3.10 24.18 8.21
C MET A 269 -3.35 25.66 8.55
N SER A 270 -4.23 25.94 9.53
CA SER A 270 -4.56 27.31 9.92
C SER A 270 -3.45 27.98 10.71
N ASP A 271 -2.74 27.27 11.59
CA ASP A 271 -1.66 27.87 12.38
C ASP A 271 -0.52 28.36 11.46
N GLY A 272 -0.19 27.60 10.39
CA GLY A 272 0.74 28.04 9.34
C GLY A 272 0.20 29.21 8.49
N MET A 273 -1.00 29.08 7.93
CA MET A 273 -1.60 30.14 7.09
C MET A 273 -1.86 31.44 7.86
N ILE A 274 -2.25 31.36 9.14
CA ILE A 274 -2.50 32.53 9.97
C ILE A 274 -1.19 33.29 10.19
N ASP A 275 -0.08 32.60 10.51
CA ASP A 275 1.21 33.25 10.72
C ASP A 275 1.83 33.81 9.42
N GLU A 276 1.67 33.14 8.27
CA GLU A 276 2.05 33.73 6.97
C GLU A 276 1.23 34.98 6.62
N TRP A 277 -0.10 34.93 6.84
CA TRP A 277 -1.02 36.03 6.54
C TRP A 277 -0.83 37.22 7.51
N LEU A 278 -0.46 36.96 8.76
CA LEU A 278 -0.04 37.98 9.73
C LEU A 278 1.30 38.62 9.38
N MET A 279 2.30 37.82 9.00
CA MET A 279 3.59 38.31 8.52
C MET A 279 3.42 39.15 7.24
N PHE A 280 2.38 38.88 6.45
CA PHE A 280 1.98 39.68 5.30
C PHE A 280 1.27 40.99 5.71
N GLU A 281 0.29 40.96 6.62
CA GLU A 281 -0.32 42.19 7.17
C GLU A 281 0.69 43.09 7.90
N GLU A 282 1.63 42.52 8.67
CA GLU A 282 2.64 43.26 9.40
C GLU A 282 3.66 43.93 8.46
N LYS A 283 4.08 43.23 7.39
CA LYS A 283 4.84 43.84 6.27
C LYS A 283 4.05 44.96 5.59
N MET A 284 2.75 44.76 5.32
CA MET A 284 1.92 45.76 4.64
C MET A 284 1.58 46.96 5.53
N SER A 285 1.52 46.79 6.85
CA SER A 285 1.45 47.89 7.82
C SER A 285 2.72 48.76 7.76
N GLN A 286 3.90 48.13 7.68
CA GLN A 286 5.18 48.82 7.50
C GLN A 286 5.32 49.50 6.12
N VAL A 287 4.59 49.04 5.09
CA VAL A 287 4.47 49.75 3.80
C VAL A 287 3.57 50.98 3.92
N ARG A 288 2.45 50.90 4.65
CA ARG A 288 1.56 52.07 4.90
C ARG A 288 2.24 53.20 5.67
N GLU A 289 3.17 52.90 6.57
CA GLU A 289 3.99 53.93 7.24
C GLU A 289 5.09 54.53 6.34
N ARG A 290 5.40 53.91 5.19
CA ARG A 290 6.47 54.36 4.28
C ARG A 290 5.96 55.04 3.01
N GLU A 291 4.73 54.77 2.55
CA GLU A 291 4.15 55.42 1.37
C GLU A 291 3.41 56.72 1.71
N LEU A 292 4.20 57.70 2.17
CA LEU A 292 3.86 59.13 2.12
C LEU A 292 4.61 59.82 0.96
N ASP A 293 4.68 59.17 -0.20
CA ASP A 293 5.10 59.79 -1.46
C ASP A 293 4.13 59.44 -2.60
N LYS A 294 4.06 60.31 -3.61
CA LYS A 294 2.96 60.33 -4.58
C LYS A 294 3.33 59.66 -5.91
N ASP A 295 2.28 59.21 -6.60
CA ASP A 295 2.24 58.82 -8.01
C ASP A 295 2.79 57.42 -8.40
N LYS A 296 2.21 56.36 -7.82
CA LYS A 296 1.68 55.16 -8.55
C LYS A 296 1.07 54.12 -7.60
N PRO A 297 -0.10 53.52 -7.91
CA PRO A 297 -0.61 52.36 -7.18
C PRO A 297 0.01 51.06 -7.69
N ALA A 298 0.48 50.21 -6.77
CA ALA A 298 0.60 48.77 -7.02
C ALA A 298 -0.81 48.13 -6.90
N SER A 299 -1.11 47.15 -7.75
CA SER A 299 -2.36 46.39 -7.67
C SER A 299 -2.36 45.47 -6.45
N LEU A 300 -3.30 45.67 -5.53
CA LEU A 300 -3.52 44.81 -4.37
C LEU A 300 -4.19 43.49 -4.78
N GLU A 301 -3.96 42.44 -3.99
CA GLU A 301 -4.67 41.17 -4.10
C GLU A 301 -6.18 41.35 -3.81
N PRO A 302 -7.11 40.62 -4.47
CA PRO A 302 -8.55 40.77 -4.24
C PRO A 302 -8.99 40.55 -2.78
N GLU A 303 -8.24 39.75 -2.02
CA GLU A 303 -8.49 39.52 -0.59
C GLU A 303 -8.20 40.75 0.27
N GLN A 304 -7.22 41.58 -0.13
CA GLN A 304 -6.87 42.80 0.60
C GLN A 304 -7.91 43.90 0.39
N GLU A 305 -8.51 44.02 -0.80
CA GLU A 305 -9.62 44.94 -1.03
C GLU A 305 -10.83 44.62 -0.13
N ALA A 306 -11.13 43.34 0.09
CA ALA A 306 -12.25 42.92 0.93
C ALA A 306 -12.08 43.24 2.43
N VAL A 307 -10.85 43.16 2.97
CA VAL A 307 -10.57 43.51 4.38
C VAL A 307 -10.43 45.03 4.55
N THR A 308 -9.83 45.72 3.57
CA THR A 308 -9.64 47.19 3.63
C THR A 308 -10.91 48.00 3.36
N ALA A 309 -11.97 47.38 2.82
CA ALA A 309 -13.29 47.98 2.67
C ALA A 309 -14.11 48.06 3.97
N LEU A 310 -13.66 47.43 5.07
CA LEU A 310 -14.34 47.53 6.38
C LEU A 310 -14.11 48.92 7.02
N PRO A 311 -15.16 49.61 7.52
CA PRO A 311 -14.97 50.83 8.30
C PRO A 311 -14.16 50.56 9.57
N GLU A 312 -13.44 51.58 10.02
CA GLU A 312 -12.49 51.57 11.16
C GLU A 312 -13.03 50.83 12.42
N LEU A 313 -14.30 51.04 12.76
CA LEU A 313 -14.99 50.37 13.89
C LEU A 313 -15.12 48.85 13.73
N HIS A 314 -15.38 48.37 12.51
CA HIS A 314 -15.54 46.94 12.20
C HIS A 314 -14.19 46.26 12.01
N LEU A 315 -13.18 46.98 11.49
CA LEU A 315 -11.79 46.51 11.46
C LEU A 315 -11.26 46.28 12.88
N GLU A 316 -11.56 47.19 13.82
CA GLU A 316 -11.21 47.02 15.23
C GLU A 316 -11.92 45.80 15.86
N CYS A 317 -13.19 45.56 15.51
CA CYS A 317 -13.92 44.37 15.95
C CYS A 317 -13.31 43.08 15.36
N PHE A 318 -13.00 43.05 14.06
CA PHE A 318 -12.35 41.91 13.39
C PHE A 318 -11.00 41.55 14.05
N SER A 319 -10.13 42.55 14.24
CA SER A 319 -8.81 42.38 14.86
C SER A 319 -8.91 41.88 16.31
N ARG A 320 -9.87 42.38 17.09
CA ARG A 320 -10.15 41.88 18.45
C ARG A 320 -10.69 40.44 18.41
N GLY A 321 -11.51 40.09 17.42
CA GLY A 321 -11.99 38.74 17.18
C GLY A 321 -10.85 37.76 16.94
N GLN A 322 -9.91 38.10 16.06
CA GLN A 322 -8.71 37.30 15.81
C GLN A 322 -7.82 37.17 17.05
N GLY A 323 -7.66 38.25 17.83
CA GLY A 323 -6.95 38.22 19.11
C GLY A 323 -7.58 37.22 20.10
N TYR A 324 -8.90 37.21 20.24
CA TYR A 324 -9.60 36.23 21.06
C TYR A 324 -9.50 34.81 20.49
N PHE A 325 -9.56 34.64 19.17
CA PHE A 325 -9.45 33.35 18.51
C PHE A 325 -8.10 32.67 18.79
N LYS A 326 -6.99 33.41 18.61
CA LYS A 326 -5.62 32.94 18.94
C LYS A 326 -5.46 32.56 20.41
N LEU A 327 -6.11 33.29 21.32
CA LEU A 327 -6.12 33.01 22.76
C LEU A 327 -7.08 31.87 23.14
N GLN A 328 -7.68 31.17 22.16
CA GLN A 328 -8.67 30.11 22.34
C GLN A 328 -9.93 30.56 23.10
N MET A 329 -10.21 31.87 23.10
CA MET A 329 -11.36 32.51 23.71
C MET A 329 -12.53 32.58 22.72
N TYR A 330 -12.94 31.41 22.21
CA TYR A 330 -13.87 31.30 21.08
C TYR A 330 -15.23 31.97 21.28
N PRO A 331 -15.89 31.96 22.47
CA PRO A 331 -17.14 32.69 22.68
C PRO A 331 -16.98 34.21 22.52
N GLN A 332 -15.83 34.75 22.94
CA GLN A 332 -15.48 36.16 22.77
C GLN A 332 -15.11 36.49 21.33
N ALA A 333 -14.43 35.57 20.62
CA ALA A 333 -14.13 35.68 19.20
C ALA A 333 -15.43 35.72 18.36
N ILE A 334 -16.35 34.77 18.58
CA ILE A 334 -17.70 34.74 17.98
C ILE A 334 -18.40 36.07 18.20
N MET A 335 -18.44 36.60 19.42
CA MET A 335 -19.11 37.87 19.71
C MET A 335 -18.56 39.05 18.88
N GLN A 336 -17.25 39.08 18.58
CA GLN A 336 -16.67 40.13 17.73
C GLN A 336 -16.93 39.88 16.25
N PHE A 337 -16.70 38.65 15.77
CA PHE A 337 -16.90 38.31 14.35
C PHE A 337 -18.36 38.40 13.93
N SER A 338 -19.31 37.96 14.77
CA SER A 338 -20.75 38.08 14.50
C SER A 338 -21.22 39.53 14.38
N ARG A 339 -20.59 40.49 15.09
CA ARG A 339 -20.88 41.93 14.89
C ARG A 339 -20.46 42.38 13.49
N VAL A 340 -19.25 42.03 13.07
CA VAL A 340 -18.76 42.35 11.72
C VAL A 340 -19.62 41.67 10.65
N VAL A 341 -20.00 40.40 10.81
CA VAL A 341 -20.86 39.66 9.87
C VAL A 341 -22.31 40.17 9.86
N THR A 342 -22.79 40.80 10.94
CA THR A 342 -24.13 41.41 10.97
C THR A 342 -24.20 42.63 10.05
N ASP A 343 -23.19 43.50 10.12
CA ASP A 343 -23.14 44.74 9.34
C ASP A 343 -22.51 44.54 7.95
N TYR A 344 -21.65 43.53 7.78
CA TYR A 344 -20.98 43.14 6.53
C TYR A 344 -21.21 41.65 6.22
N PRO A 345 -22.44 41.25 5.86
CA PRO A 345 -22.81 39.84 5.68
C PRO A 345 -22.11 39.15 4.51
N GLU A 346 -21.46 39.88 3.61
CA GLU A 346 -20.74 39.32 2.46
C GLU A 346 -19.21 39.20 2.72
N SER A 347 -18.74 39.47 3.94
CA SER A 347 -17.32 39.29 4.32
C SER A 347 -16.99 37.79 4.48
N ALA A 348 -16.52 37.16 3.39
CA ALA A 348 -16.18 35.74 3.36
C ALA A 348 -15.13 35.35 4.41
N LEU A 349 -14.06 36.14 4.57
CA LEU A 349 -13.01 35.89 5.56
C LEU A 349 -13.52 35.96 6.99
N THR A 350 -14.38 36.93 7.32
CA THR A 350 -14.94 37.02 8.68
C THR A 350 -15.91 35.88 8.96
N ARG A 351 -16.67 35.43 7.96
CA ARG A 351 -17.48 34.20 8.06
C ARG A 351 -16.61 32.96 8.28
N PHE A 352 -15.42 32.90 7.67
CA PHE A 352 -14.50 31.78 7.84
C PHE A 352 -13.98 31.70 9.29
N TYR A 353 -13.45 32.80 9.84
CA TYR A 353 -13.05 32.83 11.25
C TYR A 353 -14.21 32.60 12.23
N LEU A 354 -15.42 33.08 11.91
CA LEU A 354 -16.62 32.81 12.69
C LEU A 354 -17.00 31.32 12.65
N ALA A 355 -16.96 30.69 11.48
CA ALA A 355 -17.17 29.25 11.33
C ALA A 355 -16.15 28.44 12.12
N LEU A 356 -14.86 28.77 12.01
CA LEU A 356 -13.80 28.13 12.81
C LEU A 356 -14.05 28.30 14.31
N ALA A 357 -14.48 29.47 14.77
CA ALA A 357 -14.77 29.71 16.18
C ALA A 357 -15.98 28.90 16.68
N HIS A 358 -17.00 28.69 15.83
CA HIS A 358 -18.10 27.77 16.11
C HIS A 358 -17.65 26.29 16.13
N LEU A 359 -16.82 25.85 15.18
CA LEU A 359 -16.24 24.48 15.18
C LEU A 359 -15.45 24.19 16.46
N ASN A 360 -14.67 25.16 16.96
CA ASN A 360 -13.94 25.05 18.23
C ASN A 360 -14.83 24.90 19.48
N LEU A 361 -16.10 25.29 19.39
CA LEU A 361 -17.10 25.10 20.43
C LEU A 361 -18.04 23.91 20.17
N GLU A 362 -17.69 23.05 19.19
CA GLU A 362 -18.49 21.92 18.74
C GLU A 362 -19.89 22.33 18.21
N GLN A 363 -20.02 23.59 17.76
CA GLN A 363 -21.23 24.19 17.19
C GLN A 363 -21.24 23.99 15.67
N THR A 364 -21.49 22.74 15.26
CA THR A 364 -21.33 22.28 13.86
C THR A 364 -22.41 22.82 12.92
N GLU A 365 -23.64 22.98 13.39
CA GLU A 365 -24.76 23.53 12.59
C GLU A 365 -24.51 25.00 12.25
N GLU A 366 -24.11 25.81 13.24
CA GLU A 366 -23.75 27.22 13.07
C GLU A 366 -22.53 27.39 12.15
N ALA A 367 -21.49 26.57 12.34
CA ALA A 367 -20.33 26.57 11.44
C ALA A 367 -20.71 26.23 9.99
N GLY A 368 -21.56 25.21 9.79
CA GLY A 368 -22.04 24.80 8.48
C GLY A 368 -22.77 25.92 7.73
N ILE A 369 -23.62 26.67 8.42
CA ILE A 369 -24.33 27.85 7.84
C ILE A 369 -23.32 28.90 7.34
N HIS A 370 -22.25 29.17 8.08
CA HIS A 370 -21.23 30.13 7.69
C HIS A 370 -20.38 29.64 6.50
N LEU A 371 -19.97 28.37 6.50
CA LEU A 371 -19.19 27.74 5.42
C LEU A 371 -19.99 27.64 4.11
N GLN A 372 -21.23 27.14 4.15
CA GLN A 372 -22.11 27.09 2.98
C GLN A 372 -22.36 28.47 2.39
N ARG A 373 -22.44 29.52 3.23
CA ARG A 373 -22.58 30.89 2.72
C ARG A 373 -21.34 31.35 1.96
N ILE A 374 -20.13 31.00 2.38
CA ILE A 374 -18.87 31.38 1.70
C ILE A 374 -18.82 30.85 0.27
N MET A 375 -19.29 29.62 0.01
CA MET A 375 -19.35 29.05 -1.34
C MET A 375 -20.13 29.93 -2.34
N HIS A 376 -21.15 30.64 -1.86
CA HIS A 376 -22.03 31.49 -2.66
C HIS A 376 -21.59 32.96 -2.73
N LEU A 377 -20.48 33.34 -2.10
CA LEU A 377 -19.92 34.69 -2.17
C LEU A 377 -18.97 34.83 -3.36
N ASN A 378 -18.91 36.02 -3.95
CA ASN A 378 -17.76 36.42 -4.76
C ASN A 378 -16.58 36.62 -3.82
N GLY A 379 -15.60 35.72 -3.91
CA GLY A 379 -14.45 35.66 -3.01
C GLY A 379 -13.38 34.74 -3.56
N SER A 380 -12.21 34.78 -2.92
CA SER A 380 -10.99 34.08 -3.34
C SER A 380 -11.23 32.60 -3.68
N PRO A 381 -10.75 32.12 -4.85
CA PRO A 381 -10.71 30.70 -5.18
C PRO A 381 -10.02 29.84 -4.10
N ARG A 382 -8.95 30.35 -3.47
CA ARG A 382 -8.23 29.66 -2.38
C ARG A 382 -9.10 29.45 -1.15
N LEU A 383 -9.86 30.47 -0.76
CA LEU A 383 -10.82 30.37 0.35
C LEU A 383 -11.98 29.41 0.02
N LYS A 384 -12.43 29.36 -1.24
CA LYS A 384 -13.42 28.36 -1.68
C LYS A 384 -12.87 26.94 -1.62
N GLY A 385 -11.63 26.72 -2.07
CA GLY A 385 -10.95 25.42 -1.95
C GLY A 385 -10.84 24.95 -0.50
N LEU A 386 -10.40 25.82 0.42
CA LEU A 386 -10.38 25.54 1.86
C LEU A 386 -11.76 25.15 2.40
N VAL A 387 -12.82 25.89 2.04
CA VAL A 387 -14.20 25.56 2.46
C VAL A 387 -14.69 24.25 1.86
N CYS A 388 -14.34 23.95 0.61
CA CYS A 388 -14.60 22.67 -0.05
C CYS A 388 -13.92 21.50 0.70
N ASN A 389 -12.66 21.67 1.10
CA ASN A 389 -11.90 20.68 1.88
C ASN A 389 -12.52 20.45 3.28
N VAL A 390 -13.11 21.48 3.90
CA VAL A 390 -13.80 21.36 5.20
C VAL A 390 -15.15 20.65 5.05
N LEU A 391 -15.95 21.05 4.06
CA LEU A 391 -17.32 20.56 3.88
C LEU A 391 -17.40 19.18 3.21
N GLY A 392 -16.40 18.80 2.41
CA GLY A 392 -16.49 17.67 1.48
C GLY A 392 -17.42 18.02 0.32
N CYS A 393 -16.94 18.84 -0.61
CA CYS A 393 -17.72 19.22 -1.80
C CYS A 393 -17.50 18.24 -2.97
N ILE A 394 -18.54 18.06 -3.78
CA ILE A 394 -18.44 17.41 -5.09
C ILE A 394 -18.69 18.51 -6.11
N GLU A 395 -17.71 18.79 -6.96
CA GLU A 395 -17.84 19.75 -8.05
C GLU A 395 -17.59 19.04 -9.38
N ALA A 396 -18.51 19.23 -10.33
CA ALA A 396 -18.49 18.59 -11.63
C ALA A 396 -18.84 19.63 -12.69
N LYS A 397 -17.99 19.77 -13.70
CA LYS A 397 -18.13 20.71 -14.81
C LYS A 397 -17.79 20.01 -16.11
N LEU A 398 -18.59 20.27 -17.14
CA LEU A 398 -18.28 19.87 -18.51
C LEU A 398 -17.40 20.94 -19.16
N ALA A 399 -16.52 20.52 -20.06
CA ALA A 399 -15.68 21.37 -20.89
C ALA A 399 -16.15 21.34 -22.34
N ASN A 400 -16.18 22.49 -23.02
CA ASN A 400 -16.39 22.52 -24.46
C ASN A 400 -15.11 22.08 -25.20
N PRO A 401 -15.17 21.03 -26.05
CA PRO A 401 -14.00 20.49 -26.76
C PRO A 401 -13.59 21.32 -28.01
N GLU A 402 -14.01 22.59 -28.10
CA GLU A 402 -13.60 23.57 -29.12
C GLU A 402 -13.85 23.10 -30.57
N GLY A 403 -15.02 22.50 -30.81
CA GLY A 403 -15.44 22.04 -32.14
C GLY A 403 -14.91 20.66 -32.55
N VAL A 404 -14.29 19.91 -31.64
CA VAL A 404 -14.03 18.47 -31.82
C VAL A 404 -15.28 17.68 -31.40
N PRO A 405 -15.92 16.91 -32.29
CA PRO A 405 -17.13 16.15 -31.95
C PRO A 405 -16.81 14.93 -31.06
N ILE A 406 -17.70 14.63 -30.12
CA ILE A 406 -17.55 13.51 -29.18
C ILE A 406 -17.75 12.18 -29.94
N PRO A 407 -16.81 11.21 -29.84
CA PRO A 407 -16.96 9.92 -30.53
C PRO A 407 -18.18 9.13 -30.00
N PRO A 408 -18.97 8.45 -30.86
CA PRO A 408 -20.16 7.71 -30.44
C PRO A 408 -19.92 6.62 -29.37
N PHE A 409 -18.71 6.06 -29.34
CA PHE A 409 -18.29 5.13 -28.27
C PHE A 409 -18.18 5.83 -26.90
N ILE A 410 -17.66 7.05 -26.85
CA ILE A 410 -17.55 7.84 -25.61
C ILE A 410 -18.93 8.30 -25.14
N THR A 411 -19.81 8.72 -26.05
CA THR A 411 -21.22 8.99 -25.71
C THR A 411 -21.93 7.73 -25.21
N GLY A 412 -21.68 6.57 -25.81
CA GLY A 412 -22.22 5.29 -25.33
C GLY A 412 -21.66 4.83 -23.96
N LEU A 413 -20.44 5.25 -23.61
CA LEU A 413 -19.79 4.93 -22.34
C LEU A 413 -20.18 5.89 -21.20
N THR A 414 -20.25 7.19 -21.50
CA THR A 414 -20.39 8.28 -20.51
C THR A 414 -21.78 8.91 -20.50
N GLY A 415 -22.59 8.73 -21.54
CA GLY A 415 -23.85 9.45 -21.75
C GLY A 415 -23.71 10.90 -22.22
N ILE A 416 -22.49 11.46 -22.31
CA ILE A 416 -22.26 12.86 -22.69
C ILE A 416 -22.34 13.03 -24.21
N THR A 417 -23.11 14.01 -24.67
CA THR A 417 -23.33 14.35 -26.08
C THR A 417 -22.72 15.70 -26.46
N ASP A 418 -22.59 15.97 -27.76
CA ASP A 418 -22.16 17.28 -28.28
C ASP A 418 -23.10 18.43 -27.86
N GLU A 419 -24.37 18.14 -27.52
CA GLU A 419 -25.35 19.14 -27.06
C GLU A 419 -25.10 19.54 -25.59
N ASP A 420 -24.70 18.60 -24.73
CA ASP A 420 -24.40 18.85 -23.31
C ASP A 420 -23.18 19.75 -23.10
N VAL A 421 -22.24 19.76 -24.05
CA VAL A 421 -20.99 20.54 -23.99
C VAL A 421 -21.01 21.81 -24.85
N ALA A 422 -22.10 22.09 -25.56
CA ALA A 422 -22.16 23.20 -26.53
C ALA A 422 -22.00 24.58 -25.88
N ASP A 423 -22.68 24.80 -24.75
CA ASP A 423 -22.63 26.04 -23.95
C ASP A 423 -21.66 25.93 -22.74
N ALA A 424 -20.86 24.87 -22.67
CA ALA A 424 -19.89 24.66 -21.60
C ALA A 424 -18.69 25.64 -21.71
N PRO A 425 -18.01 25.98 -20.59
CA PRO A 425 -16.78 26.76 -20.61
C PRO A 425 -15.67 26.06 -21.41
N SER A 426 -14.75 26.85 -21.95
CA SER A 426 -13.53 26.33 -22.57
C SER A 426 -12.60 25.67 -21.55
N LEU A 427 -11.63 24.88 -22.03
CA LEU A 427 -10.62 24.28 -21.15
C LEU A 427 -9.80 25.36 -20.42
N GLU A 428 -9.48 26.48 -21.07
CA GLU A 428 -8.74 27.60 -20.44
C GLU A 428 -9.53 28.25 -19.30
N GLU A 429 -10.83 28.45 -19.49
CA GLU A 429 -11.74 28.99 -18.45
C GLU A 429 -11.88 28.02 -17.27
N MET A 430 -12.02 26.71 -17.52
CA MET A 430 -12.04 25.72 -16.45
C MET A 430 -10.72 25.64 -15.68
N MET A 431 -9.58 25.66 -16.37
CA MET A 431 -8.28 25.61 -15.71
C MET A 431 -8.01 26.87 -14.86
N MET A 432 -8.53 28.04 -15.25
CA MET A 432 -8.46 29.25 -14.43
C MET A 432 -9.17 29.10 -13.07
N GLU A 433 -10.26 28.33 -13.01
CA GLU A 433 -10.97 28.03 -11.76
C GLU A 433 -10.36 26.85 -10.99
N MET A 434 -9.82 25.84 -11.71
CA MET A 434 -9.25 24.62 -11.09
C MET A 434 -7.85 24.82 -10.50
N VAL A 435 -6.96 25.59 -11.14
CA VAL A 435 -5.56 25.73 -10.68
C VAL A 435 -5.44 26.19 -9.21
N PRO A 436 -6.23 27.17 -8.71
CA PRO A 436 -6.21 27.53 -7.30
C PRO A 436 -6.69 26.44 -6.32
N LEU A 437 -7.38 25.40 -6.81
CA LEU A 437 -7.82 24.24 -6.02
C LEU A 437 -6.77 23.12 -5.98
N LEU A 438 -5.72 23.23 -6.80
CA LEU A 438 -4.59 22.29 -6.87
C LEU A 438 -3.38 22.74 -6.02
N ASP A 439 -3.51 23.86 -5.29
CA ASP A 439 -2.51 24.38 -4.34
C ASP A 439 -2.54 23.59 -3.02
N ASP A 440 -1.40 23.04 -2.60
CA ASP A 440 -1.22 22.27 -1.35
C ASP A 440 -2.23 21.12 -1.13
N VAL A 441 -2.55 20.35 -2.19
CA VAL A 441 -3.44 19.18 -2.12
C VAL A 441 -2.73 17.85 -2.43
N VAL A 442 -3.31 16.77 -1.90
CA VAL A 442 -2.98 15.39 -2.30
C VAL A 442 -3.99 14.96 -3.36
N LEU A 443 -3.52 14.59 -4.55
CA LEU A 443 -4.37 14.06 -5.61
C LEU A 443 -4.66 12.58 -5.31
N VAL A 444 -5.94 12.20 -5.22
CA VAL A 444 -6.35 10.81 -5.06
C VAL A 444 -7.17 10.37 -6.26
N GLY A 445 -6.88 9.20 -6.80
CA GLY A 445 -7.66 8.59 -7.88
C GLY A 445 -7.82 7.08 -7.72
N HIS A 446 -8.44 6.46 -8.71
CA HIS A 446 -8.58 5.00 -8.81
C HIS A 446 -8.00 4.57 -10.15
N ASN A 447 -6.84 3.90 -10.15
CA ASN A 447 -5.95 3.86 -11.32
C ASN A 447 -5.50 5.29 -11.71
N VAL A 448 -5.10 6.09 -10.72
CA VAL A 448 -4.87 7.56 -10.79
C VAL A 448 -3.90 7.98 -11.89
N ALA A 449 -3.01 7.07 -12.30
CA ALA A 449 -2.12 7.28 -13.44
C ALA A 449 -2.88 7.65 -14.73
N PHE A 450 -4.11 7.18 -14.94
CA PHE A 450 -4.94 7.56 -16.08
C PHE A 450 -5.32 9.04 -16.03
N ASP A 451 -6.04 9.46 -14.98
CA ASP A 451 -6.56 10.82 -14.81
C ASP A 451 -5.44 11.86 -14.67
N PHE A 452 -4.36 11.50 -13.98
CA PHE A 452 -3.19 12.38 -13.82
C PHE A 452 -2.58 12.79 -15.17
N HIS A 453 -2.53 11.90 -16.18
CA HIS A 453 -2.07 12.29 -17.51
C HIS A 453 -3.01 13.29 -18.19
N PHE A 454 -4.33 13.23 -17.97
CA PHE A 454 -5.25 14.25 -18.49
C PHE A 454 -5.03 15.60 -17.81
N LEU A 455 -4.86 15.60 -16.48
CA LEU A 455 -4.60 16.82 -15.71
C LEU A 455 -3.29 17.51 -16.16
N GLN A 456 -2.19 16.77 -16.30
CA GLN A 456 -0.92 17.35 -16.75
C GLN A 456 -0.98 17.88 -18.19
N ASN A 457 -1.68 17.17 -19.08
CA ASN A 457 -1.88 17.64 -20.45
C ASN A 457 -2.77 18.89 -20.50
N ALA A 458 -3.75 19.04 -19.61
CA ALA A 458 -4.57 20.25 -19.51
C ALA A 458 -3.76 21.45 -18.99
N LEU A 459 -2.97 21.25 -17.93
CA LEU A 459 -2.07 22.28 -17.39
C LEU A 459 -1.07 22.77 -18.44
N ASP A 460 -0.36 21.87 -19.13
CA ASP A 460 0.61 22.21 -20.18
C ASP A 460 -0.05 22.95 -21.36
N ARG A 461 -1.20 22.45 -21.86
CA ARG A 461 -1.96 23.11 -22.94
C ARG A 461 -2.40 24.53 -22.60
N CYS A 462 -2.78 24.78 -21.36
CA CYS A 462 -3.22 26.09 -20.88
C CYS A 462 -2.07 26.96 -20.34
N GLY A 463 -0.82 26.51 -20.43
CA GLY A 463 0.37 27.28 -20.03
C GLY A 463 0.62 27.37 -18.52
N TYR A 464 0.01 26.50 -17.72
CA TYR A 464 0.24 26.40 -16.29
C TYR A 464 1.41 25.48 -15.96
N LEU A 465 1.94 25.58 -14.73
CA LEU A 465 2.95 24.66 -14.24
C LEU A 465 2.36 23.25 -14.02
N PRO A 466 3.16 22.18 -14.21
CA PRO A 466 2.73 20.82 -13.91
C PRO A 466 2.39 20.67 -12.43
N PHE A 467 1.37 19.86 -12.10
CA PHE A 467 1.10 19.46 -10.72
C PHE A 467 2.31 18.69 -10.17
N THR A 468 2.67 19.00 -8.93
CA THR A 468 3.84 18.45 -8.21
C THR A 468 3.53 17.99 -6.78
N GLY A 469 2.25 18.00 -6.39
CA GLY A 469 1.80 17.45 -5.11
C GLY A 469 1.84 15.92 -5.07
N ARG A 470 1.54 15.37 -3.89
CA ARG A 470 1.51 13.91 -3.65
C ARG A 470 0.32 13.25 -4.38
N ILE A 471 0.51 12.03 -4.87
CA ILE A 471 -0.48 11.27 -5.64
C ILE A 471 -0.72 9.91 -4.99
N LEU A 472 -1.98 9.60 -4.67
CA LEU A 472 -2.38 8.33 -4.06
C LEU A 472 -3.36 7.57 -4.96
N ASP A 473 -3.13 6.27 -5.13
CA ASP A 473 -4.01 5.39 -5.89
C ASP A 473 -4.81 4.47 -4.96
N THR A 474 -6.14 4.58 -4.98
CA THR A 474 -7.00 3.72 -4.17
C THR A 474 -6.88 2.23 -4.50
N ILE A 475 -6.41 1.85 -5.69
CA ILE A 475 -6.10 0.44 -6.01
C ILE A 475 -4.96 -0.08 -5.13
N ASP A 476 -3.95 0.74 -4.86
CA ASP A 476 -2.82 0.34 -4.03
C ASP A 476 -3.20 0.26 -2.55
N PHE A 477 -4.09 1.15 -2.09
CA PHE A 477 -4.74 1.02 -0.78
C PHE A 477 -5.56 -0.27 -0.68
N LEU A 478 -6.45 -0.53 -1.64
CA LEU A 478 -7.30 -1.72 -1.68
C LEU A 478 -6.50 -3.03 -1.63
N LYS A 479 -5.40 -3.13 -2.38
CA LYS A 479 -4.50 -4.30 -2.34
C LYS A 479 -3.93 -4.53 -0.94
N ILE A 480 -3.58 -3.44 -0.23
CA ILE A 480 -3.00 -3.52 1.11
C ILE A 480 -4.08 -3.83 2.16
N THR A 481 -5.22 -3.14 2.13
CA THR A 481 -6.24 -3.21 3.20
C THR A 481 -7.27 -4.31 3.02
N PHE A 482 -7.58 -4.65 1.77
CA PHE A 482 -8.56 -5.68 1.41
C PHE A 482 -7.90 -6.73 0.50
N PRO A 483 -6.91 -7.47 1.02
CA PRO A 483 -6.03 -8.35 0.26
C PRO A 483 -6.76 -9.52 -0.42
N SER A 484 -7.98 -9.84 0.04
CA SER A 484 -8.81 -10.97 -0.40
C SER A 484 -9.88 -10.62 -1.44
N LEU A 485 -10.03 -9.34 -1.86
CA LEU A 485 -11.04 -8.96 -2.87
C LEU A 485 -10.79 -9.65 -4.21
N GLY A 486 -11.83 -10.21 -4.83
CA GLY A 486 -11.71 -10.91 -6.12
C GLY A 486 -11.33 -10.00 -7.31
N SER A 487 -11.60 -8.70 -7.20
CA SER A 487 -11.19 -7.67 -8.16
C SER A 487 -10.98 -6.33 -7.46
N TYR A 488 -10.13 -5.48 -8.03
CA TYR A 488 -9.90 -4.11 -7.57
C TYR A 488 -10.53 -3.05 -8.47
N GLN A 489 -11.41 -3.45 -9.41
CA GLN A 489 -12.13 -2.50 -10.28
C GLN A 489 -13.22 -1.76 -9.50
N LEU A 490 -13.29 -0.43 -9.67
CA LEU A 490 -14.21 0.46 -8.95
C LEU A 490 -15.64 -0.09 -8.85
N GLY A 491 -16.27 -0.49 -9.96
CA GLY A 491 -17.64 -1.01 -9.95
C GLY A 491 -17.83 -2.31 -9.14
N TYR A 492 -16.82 -3.18 -9.10
CA TYR A 492 -16.85 -4.39 -8.25
C TYR A 492 -16.71 -4.00 -6.77
N VAL A 493 -15.74 -3.15 -6.44
CA VAL A 493 -15.49 -2.67 -5.08
C VAL A 493 -16.69 -1.90 -4.51
N SER A 494 -17.34 -1.06 -5.33
CA SER A 494 -18.57 -0.35 -4.96
C SER A 494 -19.70 -1.31 -4.58
N SER A 495 -19.84 -2.40 -5.34
CA SER A 495 -20.84 -3.44 -5.05
C SER A 495 -20.52 -4.21 -3.77
N GLU A 496 -19.26 -4.61 -3.55
CA GLU A 496 -18.83 -5.33 -2.34
C GLU A 496 -18.94 -4.46 -1.07
N PHE A 497 -18.64 -3.15 -1.17
CA PHE A 497 -18.76 -2.21 -0.05
C PHE A 497 -20.18 -1.64 0.11
N GLY A 498 -21.12 -1.99 -0.77
CA GLY A 498 -22.54 -1.68 -0.63
C GLY A 498 -22.92 -0.21 -0.82
N PHE A 499 -22.16 0.57 -1.58
CA PHE A 499 -22.49 1.97 -1.89
C PHE A 499 -22.87 2.16 -3.38
N GLN A 500 -23.67 3.19 -3.65
CA GLN A 500 -24.22 3.44 -4.99
C GLN A 500 -23.17 3.97 -5.96
N HIS A 501 -23.13 3.39 -7.16
CA HIS A 501 -22.31 3.82 -8.30
C HIS A 501 -23.22 4.00 -9.52
N ASP A 502 -24.12 4.99 -9.45
CA ASP A 502 -25.28 5.10 -10.34
C ASP A 502 -24.94 5.47 -11.79
N ARG A 503 -23.79 6.12 -12.05
CA ARG A 503 -23.35 6.56 -13.39
C ARG A 503 -21.87 6.21 -13.64
N PRO A 504 -21.51 4.93 -13.79
CA PRO A 504 -20.13 4.52 -14.06
C PRO A 504 -19.57 5.22 -15.30
N HIS A 505 -18.29 5.59 -15.28
CA HIS A 505 -17.60 6.33 -16.35
C HIS A 505 -18.01 7.80 -16.50
N GLN A 506 -18.86 8.35 -15.64
CA GLN A 506 -18.95 9.80 -15.44
C GLN A 506 -18.01 10.21 -14.30
N ALA A 507 -17.18 11.23 -14.55
CA ALA A 507 -16.09 11.63 -13.67
C ALA A 507 -16.57 12.03 -12.25
N ASP A 508 -17.77 12.58 -12.12
CA ASP A 508 -18.36 12.96 -10.82
C ASP A 508 -18.76 11.73 -9.99
N SER A 509 -19.38 10.74 -10.63
CA SER A 509 -19.77 9.47 -10.01
C SER A 509 -18.55 8.60 -9.67
N ASP A 510 -17.54 8.58 -10.54
CA ASP A 510 -16.31 7.82 -10.34
C ASP A 510 -15.42 8.45 -9.27
N ALA A 511 -15.32 9.79 -9.21
CA ALA A 511 -14.62 10.50 -8.14
C ALA A 511 -15.29 10.32 -6.76
N LEU A 512 -16.63 10.37 -6.71
CA LEU A 512 -17.38 10.10 -5.48
C LEU A 512 -17.17 8.66 -4.99
N ALA A 513 -17.28 7.68 -5.88
CA ALA A 513 -17.00 6.28 -5.56
C ALA A 513 -15.55 6.09 -5.06
N THR A 514 -14.58 6.74 -5.72
CA THR A 514 -13.16 6.74 -5.31
C THR A 514 -12.96 7.31 -3.90
N ALA A 515 -13.68 8.40 -3.56
CA ALA A 515 -13.62 8.98 -2.21
C ALA A 515 -14.19 8.03 -1.15
N PHE A 516 -15.30 7.33 -1.43
CA PHE A 516 -15.84 6.31 -0.52
C PHE A 516 -14.89 5.11 -0.35
N VAL A 517 -14.25 4.64 -1.43
CA VAL A 517 -13.21 3.61 -1.38
C VAL A 517 -12.05 4.05 -0.50
N LEU A 518 -11.53 5.27 -0.68
CA LEU A 518 -10.44 5.80 0.14
C LEU A 518 -10.83 5.80 1.62
N LEU A 519 -11.99 6.38 1.97
CA LEU A 519 -12.47 6.43 3.36
C LEU A 519 -12.54 5.03 3.98
N LYS A 520 -13.10 4.05 3.24
CA LYS A 520 -13.18 2.66 3.70
C LYS A 520 -11.80 2.02 3.92
N CYS A 521 -10.80 2.34 3.09
CA CYS A 521 -9.42 1.89 3.29
C CYS A 521 -8.75 2.59 4.47
N LEU A 522 -9.00 3.89 4.69
CA LEU A 522 -8.46 4.64 5.82
C LEU A 522 -8.99 4.09 7.16
N ASP A 523 -10.27 3.73 7.22
CA ASP A 523 -10.86 3.14 8.43
C ASP A 523 -10.26 1.75 8.73
N GLU A 524 -10.01 0.93 7.71
CA GLU A 524 -9.32 -0.35 7.87
C GLU A 524 -7.89 -0.16 8.40
N LEU A 525 -7.10 0.78 7.82
CA LEU A 525 -5.75 1.11 8.32
C LEU A 525 -5.75 1.66 9.75
N ARG A 526 -6.79 2.40 10.16
CA ARG A 526 -6.97 2.85 11.55
C ARG A 526 -7.29 1.69 12.49
N ALA A 527 -7.95 0.63 12.02
CA ALA A 527 -8.25 -0.56 12.82
C ALA A 527 -7.05 -1.53 12.98
N LEU A 528 -6.06 -1.50 12.07
CA LEU A 528 -4.89 -2.38 12.15
C LEU A 528 -4.08 -2.23 13.45
N PRO A 529 -3.40 -3.28 13.96
CA PRO A 529 -2.45 -3.15 15.07
C PRO A 529 -1.33 -2.13 14.78
N LEU A 530 -0.85 -1.41 15.81
CA LEU A 530 0.26 -0.45 15.67
C LEU A 530 1.50 -1.09 15.03
N ILE A 531 1.83 -2.32 15.42
CA ILE A 531 2.99 -3.02 14.87
C ILE A 531 2.85 -3.29 13.36
N THR A 532 1.62 -3.49 12.86
CA THR A 532 1.34 -3.65 11.43
C THR A 532 1.57 -2.34 10.68
N ILE A 533 1.12 -1.20 11.22
CA ILE A 533 1.39 0.12 10.63
C ILE A 533 2.89 0.47 10.67
N GLN A 534 3.58 0.16 11.76
CA GLN A 534 5.05 0.29 11.84
C GLN A 534 5.75 -0.57 10.77
N ARG A 535 5.27 -1.81 10.54
CA ARG A 535 5.81 -2.67 9.47
C ARG A 535 5.54 -2.12 8.07
N LEU A 536 4.38 -1.54 7.80
CA LEU A 536 4.10 -0.88 6.51
C LEU A 536 4.99 0.35 6.32
N SER A 537 5.13 1.20 7.34
CA SER A 537 6.05 2.35 7.34
C SER A 537 7.49 1.92 7.07
N ASP A 538 8.02 0.93 7.81
CA ASP A 538 9.37 0.36 7.60
C ASP A 538 9.57 -0.24 6.20
N LEU A 539 8.52 -0.81 5.61
CA LEU A 539 8.58 -1.46 4.31
C LEU A 539 8.69 -0.42 3.18
N PHE A 540 7.93 0.68 3.26
CA PHE A 540 7.92 1.75 2.25
C PHE A 540 8.95 2.88 2.49
N ALA A 541 9.46 3.06 3.71
CA ALA A 541 10.50 4.05 4.06
C ALA A 541 11.76 4.09 3.15
N PRO A 542 12.19 3.01 2.46
CA PRO A 542 13.32 3.07 1.51
C PRO A 542 13.04 3.88 0.26
N GLU A 543 11.79 4.15 -0.07
CA GLU A 543 11.38 4.91 -1.25
C GLU A 543 10.86 6.29 -0.82
N ASP A 544 11.24 7.36 -1.53
CA ASP A 544 10.53 8.65 -1.45
C ASP A 544 9.25 8.53 -2.27
N SER A 545 8.33 7.72 -1.76
CA SER A 545 7.05 7.39 -2.38
C SER A 545 5.91 8.00 -1.59
N ASP A 546 4.81 8.27 -2.26
CA ASP A 546 3.65 8.92 -1.66
C ASP A 546 2.97 8.00 -0.62
N LEU A 547 3.06 6.68 -0.79
CA LEU A 547 2.69 5.70 0.24
C LEU A 547 3.67 5.68 1.42
N GLY A 548 4.98 5.85 1.19
CA GLY A 548 5.96 5.98 2.28
C GLY A 548 5.67 7.19 3.16
N TRP A 549 5.43 8.35 2.54
CA TRP A 549 4.95 9.56 3.22
C TRP A 549 3.65 9.31 4.00
N PHE A 550 2.67 8.67 3.36
CA PHE A 550 1.37 8.40 3.97
C PHE A 550 1.46 7.45 5.18
N PHE A 551 2.19 6.33 5.06
CA PHE A 551 2.33 5.36 6.15
C PHE A 551 3.19 5.88 7.31
N ASP A 552 4.16 6.76 7.07
CA ASP A 552 4.91 7.46 8.12
C ASP A 552 4.02 8.46 8.89
N GLY A 553 3.14 9.17 8.17
CA GLY A 553 2.09 10.01 8.77
C GLY A 553 1.11 9.20 9.63
N MET A 554 0.56 8.11 9.09
CA MET A 554 -0.31 7.17 9.82
C MET A 554 0.38 6.57 11.05
N ARG A 555 1.66 6.18 10.92
CA ARG A 555 2.46 5.69 12.04
C ARG A 555 2.58 6.76 13.12
N THR A 556 2.93 7.99 12.76
CA THR A 556 3.07 9.11 13.70
C THR A 556 1.75 9.43 14.41
N GLU A 557 0.62 9.42 13.69
CA GLU A 557 -0.71 9.59 14.30
C GLU A 557 -1.00 8.45 15.30
N LYS A 558 -0.78 7.20 14.90
CA LYS A 558 -1.09 6.01 15.71
C LYS A 558 -0.13 5.78 16.89
N GLU A 559 1.11 6.23 16.80
CA GLU A 559 2.06 6.30 17.93
C GLU A 559 1.69 7.41 18.92
N SER A 560 0.87 8.39 18.51
CA SER A 560 0.32 9.44 19.40
C SER A 560 -1.01 9.06 20.07
N GLU A 561 -1.67 8.01 19.60
CA GLU A 561 -2.88 7.48 20.24
C GLU A 561 -2.55 6.77 21.57
N PRO A 562 -3.46 6.79 22.55
CA PRO A 562 -3.29 5.98 23.76
C PRO A 562 -3.20 4.50 23.41
N ILE A 563 -2.40 3.74 24.17
CA ILE A 563 -2.23 2.29 23.99
C ILE A 563 -3.61 1.62 23.90
N GLN A 564 -3.95 1.15 22.70
CA GLN A 564 -5.09 0.26 22.48
C GLN A 564 -4.71 -1.13 23.02
N ASP A 565 -5.65 -1.82 23.66
CA ASP A 565 -5.39 -3.16 24.20
C ASP A 565 -4.99 -4.12 23.06
N LEU A 566 -4.04 -5.02 23.36
CA LEU A 566 -3.55 -6.03 22.41
C LEU A 566 -4.53 -7.21 22.24
N ASP A 567 -5.72 -7.12 22.85
CA ASP A 567 -6.77 -8.14 22.87
C ASP A 567 -7.43 -8.28 21.48
N GLY A 568 -6.93 -9.23 20.69
CA GLY A 568 -7.51 -9.60 19.40
C GLY A 568 -6.57 -10.42 18.51
N HIS A 569 -5.26 -10.16 18.60
CA HIS A 569 -4.25 -10.80 17.76
C HIS A 569 -3.23 -11.60 18.57
N THR A 570 -2.72 -12.69 18.00
CA THR A 570 -1.47 -13.30 18.48
C THR A 570 -0.26 -12.66 17.78
N TYR A 571 0.94 -12.81 18.33
CA TYR A 571 2.12 -12.10 17.83
C TYR A 571 3.27 -13.07 17.54
N TYR A 572 3.73 -13.09 16.28
CA TYR A 572 4.94 -13.78 15.86
C TYR A 572 6.05 -12.76 15.61
N ARG A 573 6.93 -12.58 16.61
CA ARG A 573 8.01 -11.59 16.61
C ARG A 573 7.50 -10.15 16.45
N GLN A 574 7.46 -9.65 15.20
CA GLN A 574 7.01 -8.31 14.82
C GLN A 574 5.96 -8.40 13.69
N LEU A 575 5.11 -9.42 13.76
CA LEU A 575 3.94 -9.63 12.91
C LEU A 575 2.76 -9.95 13.84
N ALA A 576 1.65 -9.24 13.67
CA ALA A 576 0.37 -9.55 14.31
C ALA A 576 -0.40 -10.57 13.46
N LEU A 577 -1.09 -11.50 14.11
CA LEU A 577 -1.77 -12.65 13.52
C LEU A 577 -3.20 -12.74 14.03
N ASN A 578 -4.19 -12.94 13.15
CA ASN A 578 -5.58 -13.19 13.54
C ASN A 578 -5.86 -14.66 13.93
N VAL A 579 -4.87 -15.54 13.76
CA VAL A 579 -4.94 -16.96 14.11
C VAL A 579 -4.28 -17.25 15.46
N SER A 580 -4.82 -18.25 16.17
CA SER A 580 -4.27 -18.80 17.42
C SER A 580 -3.42 -20.05 17.17
N ASP A 581 -2.70 -20.55 18.19
CA ASP A 581 -1.93 -21.79 18.02
C ASP A 581 -2.88 -22.98 17.82
N TRP A 582 -2.59 -23.81 16.83
CA TRP A 582 -3.40 -24.96 16.44
C TRP A 582 -3.46 -26.02 17.56
N THR A 583 -2.51 -25.99 18.50
CA THR A 583 -2.50 -26.83 19.70
C THR A 583 -3.66 -26.54 20.66
N ASP A 584 -4.21 -25.33 20.63
CA ASP A 584 -5.25 -24.88 21.56
C ASP A 584 -6.66 -25.20 21.04
N ILE A 585 -6.78 -25.71 19.81
CA ILE A 585 -8.06 -26.09 19.20
C ILE A 585 -8.54 -27.43 19.78
N GLY A 586 -9.27 -27.34 20.90
CA GLY A 586 -9.86 -28.47 21.59
C GLY A 586 -10.77 -29.38 20.75
N SER A 587 -11.15 -30.51 21.34
CA SER A 587 -12.17 -31.40 20.77
C SER A 587 -13.53 -30.69 20.74
N PRO A 588 -14.28 -30.71 19.62
CA PRO A 588 -15.64 -30.15 19.57
C PRO A 588 -16.68 -31.01 20.31
N ARG A 589 -16.27 -32.13 20.93
CA ARG A 589 -17.04 -32.93 21.89
C ARG A 589 -16.29 -32.94 23.22
N ASP A 590 -16.95 -32.69 24.34
CA ASP A 590 -16.36 -32.91 25.66
C ASP A 590 -16.09 -34.42 25.83
N GLU A 591 -14.86 -34.78 26.20
CA GLU A 591 -14.46 -36.17 26.45
C GLU A 591 -15.32 -36.85 27.53
N ARG A 592 -16.04 -36.07 28.34
CA ARG A 592 -16.95 -36.53 29.40
C ARG A 592 -18.34 -36.95 28.88
N GLU A 593 -18.75 -36.53 27.69
CA GLU A 593 -20.12 -36.78 27.18
C GLU A 593 -20.27 -38.13 26.46
N GLY A 594 -19.17 -38.83 26.19
CA GLY A 594 -19.18 -40.14 25.53
C GLY A 594 -19.49 -40.07 24.03
N ASN A 595 -19.73 -41.24 23.42
CA ASN A 595 -19.98 -41.31 21.97
C ASN A 595 -21.49 -41.16 21.68
N PRO A 596 -21.94 -40.10 20.98
CA PRO A 596 -23.37 -39.84 20.76
C PRO A 596 -24.04 -40.88 19.85
N LEU A 597 -23.27 -41.72 19.16
CA LEU A 597 -23.78 -42.76 18.26
C LEU A 597 -23.61 -44.20 18.80
N GLU A 598 -23.14 -44.38 20.05
CA GLU A 598 -22.88 -45.72 20.62
C GLU A 598 -24.11 -46.64 20.55
N ASN A 599 -25.31 -46.09 20.77
CA ASN A 599 -26.57 -46.81 20.79
C ASN A 599 -27.61 -46.29 19.77
N VAL A 600 -27.18 -45.54 18.74
CA VAL A 600 -28.06 -44.93 17.72
C VAL A 600 -27.91 -45.66 16.39
N SER A 601 -29.02 -46.18 15.83
CA SER A 601 -29.01 -46.81 14.51
C SER A 601 -28.86 -45.77 13.39
N PHE A 602 -28.46 -46.21 12.19
CA PHE A 602 -28.31 -45.29 11.06
C PHE A 602 -29.66 -44.71 10.63
N GLU A 603 -30.74 -45.50 10.73
CA GLU A 603 -32.11 -45.05 10.47
C GLU A 603 -32.54 -43.97 11.47
N GLN A 604 -32.32 -44.17 12.77
CA GLN A 604 -32.63 -43.18 13.81
C GLN A 604 -31.86 -41.86 13.61
N PHE A 605 -30.59 -41.95 13.23
CA PHE A 605 -29.78 -40.80 12.86
C PHE A 605 -30.35 -40.06 11.64
N MET A 606 -30.67 -40.79 10.56
CA MET A 606 -31.21 -40.22 9.33
C MET A 606 -32.62 -39.65 9.51
N ASP A 607 -33.45 -40.21 10.40
CA ASP A 607 -34.76 -39.67 10.72
C ASP A 607 -34.64 -38.27 11.37
N GLN A 608 -33.76 -38.12 12.37
CA GLN A 608 -33.50 -36.82 13.00
C GLN A 608 -32.89 -35.80 12.00
N VAL A 609 -31.92 -36.23 11.19
CA VAL A 609 -31.32 -35.37 10.15
C VAL A 609 -32.37 -34.93 9.11
N ARG A 610 -33.29 -35.82 8.73
CA ARG A 610 -34.37 -35.51 7.78
C ARG A 610 -35.33 -34.46 8.33
N ASP A 611 -35.67 -34.53 9.61
CA ASP A 611 -36.56 -33.55 10.23
C ASP A 611 -35.85 -32.19 10.36
N ASN A 612 -34.58 -32.18 10.79
CA ASN A 612 -33.75 -30.96 10.79
C ASN A 612 -33.61 -30.34 9.38
N LEU A 613 -33.44 -31.16 8.33
CA LEU A 613 -33.37 -30.70 6.93
C LEU A 613 -34.67 -30.03 6.45
N LYS A 614 -35.85 -30.53 6.87
CA LYS A 614 -37.15 -29.92 6.54
C LYS A 614 -37.37 -28.59 7.27
N GLU A 615 -36.83 -28.45 8.48
CA GLU A 615 -36.90 -27.18 9.23
C GLU A 615 -35.90 -26.14 8.71
N THR A 616 -34.75 -26.58 8.19
CA THR A 616 -33.66 -25.69 7.72
C THR A 616 -33.83 -25.26 6.26
N LEU A 617 -34.47 -26.07 5.40
CA LEU A 617 -34.57 -25.84 3.96
C LEU A 617 -36.02 -25.82 3.49
N ASP A 618 -36.51 -24.62 3.10
CA ASP A 618 -37.88 -24.37 2.61
C ASP A 618 -38.36 -25.34 1.50
N HIS A 619 -37.42 -25.88 0.71
CA HIS A 619 -37.67 -26.71 -0.47
C HIS A 619 -36.87 -28.03 -0.45
N TYR A 620 -36.69 -28.65 0.72
CA TYR A 620 -36.12 -30.01 0.80
C TYR A 620 -37.02 -31.05 0.08
N GLU A 621 -36.42 -31.84 -0.80
CA GLU A 621 -37.06 -32.92 -1.56
C GLU A 621 -36.24 -34.20 -1.41
N GLU A 622 -36.89 -35.28 -0.96
CA GLU A 622 -36.27 -36.60 -0.89
C GLU A 622 -36.18 -37.25 -2.27
N ARG A 623 -35.02 -37.82 -2.60
CA ARG A 623 -34.77 -38.45 -3.90
C ARG A 623 -34.36 -39.90 -3.70
N GLU A 624 -35.06 -40.83 -4.37
CA GLU A 624 -34.80 -42.27 -4.24
C GLU A 624 -33.33 -42.62 -4.51
N ALA A 625 -32.74 -42.02 -5.54
CA ALA A 625 -31.32 -42.18 -5.85
C ALA A 625 -30.39 -41.73 -4.69
N GLN A 626 -30.75 -40.68 -3.96
CA GLN A 626 -29.99 -40.23 -2.78
C GLN A 626 -30.08 -41.24 -1.63
N THR A 627 -31.28 -41.80 -1.40
CA THR A 627 -31.50 -42.87 -0.42
C THR A 627 -30.71 -44.14 -0.76
N GLN A 628 -30.67 -44.52 -2.04
CA GLN A 628 -29.82 -45.61 -2.54
C GLN A 628 -28.32 -45.30 -2.40
N MET A 629 -27.92 -44.03 -2.49
CA MET A 629 -26.55 -43.59 -2.23
C MET A 629 -26.19 -43.75 -0.74
N PHE A 630 -27.05 -43.31 0.18
CA PHE A 630 -26.83 -43.45 1.62
C PHE A 630 -26.58 -44.91 2.01
N SER A 631 -27.44 -45.84 1.55
CA SER A 631 -27.31 -47.26 1.86
C SER A 631 -26.07 -47.89 1.23
N SER A 632 -25.76 -47.57 -0.04
CA SER A 632 -24.56 -48.08 -0.73
C SER A 632 -23.28 -47.64 -0.02
N VAL A 633 -23.17 -46.36 0.34
CA VAL A 633 -22.00 -45.81 1.04
C VAL A 633 -21.87 -46.40 2.44
N ARG A 634 -22.97 -46.45 3.21
CA ARG A 634 -22.98 -47.08 4.55
C ARG A 634 -22.54 -48.55 4.48
N GLN A 635 -23.06 -49.33 3.53
CA GLN A 635 -22.67 -50.73 3.33
C GLN A 635 -21.18 -50.88 3.00
N ALA A 636 -20.64 -50.04 2.11
CA ALA A 636 -19.23 -50.08 1.73
C ALA A 636 -18.30 -49.79 2.92
N LEU A 637 -18.69 -48.86 3.79
CA LEU A 637 -17.95 -48.54 5.01
C LEU A 637 -18.06 -49.65 6.06
N ASP A 638 -19.27 -50.17 6.32
CA ASP A 638 -19.55 -51.23 7.32
C ASP A 638 -18.88 -52.56 6.97
N GLU A 639 -18.89 -52.95 5.69
CA GLU A 639 -18.30 -54.21 5.20
C GLU A 639 -16.79 -54.11 4.89
N GLU A 640 -16.15 -52.95 5.12
CA GLU A 640 -14.76 -52.64 4.72
C GLU A 640 -14.47 -52.92 3.23
N LYS A 641 -15.38 -52.48 2.34
CA LYS A 641 -15.28 -52.66 0.88
C LYS A 641 -15.10 -51.36 0.12
N HIS A 642 -14.45 -51.42 -1.03
CA HIS A 642 -14.43 -50.30 -1.98
C HIS A 642 -15.77 -50.19 -2.71
N LEU A 643 -16.16 -49.00 -3.14
CA LEU A 643 -17.40 -48.73 -3.88
C LEU A 643 -17.14 -47.82 -5.07
N LEU A 644 -17.56 -48.25 -6.27
CA LEU A 644 -17.77 -47.38 -7.42
C LEU A 644 -19.25 -47.00 -7.48
N ILE A 645 -19.59 -45.72 -7.31
CA ILE A 645 -20.98 -45.25 -7.36
C ILE A 645 -21.17 -44.06 -8.31
N GLU A 646 -21.73 -44.33 -9.48
CA GLU A 646 -22.13 -43.29 -10.43
C GLU A 646 -23.45 -42.66 -9.96
N ALA A 647 -23.43 -41.34 -9.82
CA ALA A 647 -24.54 -40.57 -9.26
C ALA A 647 -24.71 -39.29 -10.06
N GLY A 648 -25.84 -39.15 -10.77
CA GLY A 648 -26.10 -38.02 -11.67
C GLY A 648 -26.02 -36.63 -11.02
N THR A 649 -26.01 -35.59 -11.85
CA THR A 649 -26.32 -34.23 -11.40
C THR A 649 -27.74 -34.20 -10.80
N GLY A 650 -27.98 -33.35 -9.79
CA GLY A 650 -29.27 -33.31 -9.09
C GLY A 650 -29.52 -34.41 -8.05
N THR A 651 -28.77 -35.52 -8.03
CA THR A 651 -28.95 -36.63 -7.07
C THR A 651 -28.65 -36.26 -5.60
N GLY A 652 -28.09 -35.07 -5.31
CA GLY A 652 -27.71 -34.70 -3.94
C GLY A 652 -26.44 -35.41 -3.44
N LYS A 653 -25.47 -35.61 -4.35
CA LYS A 653 -24.23 -36.38 -4.13
C LYS A 653 -23.49 -36.07 -2.83
N SER A 654 -23.24 -34.79 -2.52
CA SER A 654 -22.45 -34.39 -1.33
C SER A 654 -23.05 -34.99 -0.06
N LEU A 655 -24.32 -34.69 0.22
CA LEU A 655 -25.07 -35.32 1.31
C LEU A 655 -25.03 -36.86 1.24
N GLY A 656 -25.21 -37.41 0.03
CA GLY A 656 -25.24 -38.85 -0.26
C GLY A 656 -24.04 -39.64 0.26
N TYR A 657 -22.84 -39.06 0.27
CA TYR A 657 -21.65 -39.68 0.90
C TYR A 657 -21.28 -39.06 2.26
N LEU A 658 -21.55 -37.79 2.51
CA LEU A 658 -21.15 -37.11 3.76
C LEU A 658 -21.94 -37.61 4.98
N LEU A 659 -23.26 -37.81 4.88
CA LEU A 659 -24.06 -38.25 6.04
C LEU A 659 -23.67 -39.66 6.53
N PRO A 660 -23.54 -40.69 5.67
CA PRO A 660 -22.99 -41.98 6.08
C PRO A 660 -21.55 -41.89 6.60
N ALA A 661 -20.71 -41.05 5.99
CA ALA A 661 -19.32 -40.86 6.41
C ALA A 661 -19.20 -40.22 7.80
N ILE A 662 -20.01 -39.21 8.11
CA ILE A 662 -20.04 -38.57 9.43
C ILE A 662 -20.54 -39.57 10.49
N TYR A 663 -21.62 -40.31 10.19
CA TYR A 663 -22.12 -41.36 11.07
C TYR A 663 -21.03 -42.40 11.38
N GLU A 664 -20.33 -42.92 10.36
CA GLU A 664 -19.27 -43.91 10.57
C GLU A 664 -18.07 -43.32 11.32
N SER A 665 -17.65 -42.11 10.95
CA SER A 665 -16.52 -41.40 11.55
C SER A 665 -16.72 -41.21 13.05
N VAL A 666 -17.91 -40.77 13.45
CA VAL A 666 -18.25 -40.54 14.86
C VAL A 666 -18.48 -41.84 15.61
N LYS A 667 -19.17 -42.83 15.00
CA LYS A 667 -19.45 -44.12 15.64
C LYS A 667 -18.22 -44.99 15.87
N GLN A 668 -17.29 -45.03 14.91
CA GLN A 668 -16.05 -45.82 14.99
C GLN A 668 -14.86 -45.02 15.58
N GLU A 669 -15.06 -43.72 15.84
CA GLU A 669 -14.01 -42.77 16.25
C GLU A 669 -12.82 -42.71 15.28
N GLN A 670 -13.10 -42.87 13.98
CA GLN A 670 -12.12 -42.86 12.90
C GLN A 670 -12.27 -41.61 12.01
N LYS A 671 -11.16 -41.14 11.45
CA LYS A 671 -11.16 -39.99 10.52
C LYS A 671 -11.53 -40.45 9.11
N VAL A 672 -12.53 -39.81 8.50
CA VAL A 672 -12.81 -39.94 7.07
C VAL A 672 -12.13 -38.80 6.30
N MET A 673 -11.63 -39.11 5.10
CA MET A 673 -11.04 -38.15 4.17
C MET A 673 -11.89 -38.10 2.90
N VAL A 674 -12.34 -36.90 2.52
CA VAL A 674 -12.98 -36.63 1.24
C VAL A 674 -11.95 -35.95 0.33
N SER A 675 -11.79 -36.46 -0.90
CA SER A 675 -10.87 -35.91 -1.90
C SER A 675 -11.67 -35.52 -3.14
N THR A 676 -11.48 -34.29 -3.62
CA THR A 676 -12.09 -33.76 -4.85
C THR A 676 -11.02 -33.52 -5.92
N HIS A 677 -11.43 -33.26 -7.16
CA HIS A 677 -10.51 -32.98 -8.27
C HIS A 677 -10.15 -31.49 -8.41
N THR A 678 -11.03 -30.58 -8.00
CA THR A 678 -10.85 -29.13 -8.18
C THR A 678 -11.05 -28.37 -6.87
N ILE A 679 -10.37 -27.23 -6.75
CA ILE A 679 -10.49 -26.28 -5.64
C ILE A 679 -11.95 -25.85 -5.47
N ASN A 680 -12.63 -25.44 -6.55
CA ASN A 680 -14.05 -25.06 -6.50
C ASN A 680 -15.00 -26.14 -5.92
N LEU A 681 -14.67 -27.43 -6.07
CA LEU A 681 -15.45 -28.51 -5.45
C LEU A 681 -15.11 -28.69 -3.96
N GLN A 682 -13.89 -28.33 -3.54
CA GLN A 682 -13.45 -28.30 -2.15
C GLN A 682 -14.04 -27.07 -1.42
N GLU A 683 -14.06 -25.90 -2.05
CA GLU A 683 -14.74 -24.67 -1.60
C GLU A 683 -16.24 -24.91 -1.41
N GLN A 684 -16.93 -25.51 -2.40
CA GLN A 684 -18.34 -25.86 -2.28
C GLN A 684 -18.63 -26.78 -1.06
N LEU A 685 -17.68 -27.65 -0.70
CA LEU A 685 -17.79 -28.44 0.52
C LEU A 685 -17.56 -27.56 1.77
N ARG A 686 -16.51 -26.72 1.77
CA ARG A 686 -16.13 -25.82 2.88
C ARG A 686 -17.23 -24.81 3.24
N GLU A 687 -17.78 -24.12 2.24
CA GLU A 687 -18.64 -22.94 2.42
C GLU A 687 -20.13 -23.26 2.45
N ARG A 688 -20.56 -24.34 1.79
CA ARG A 688 -21.98 -24.69 1.68
C ARG A 688 -22.33 -26.02 2.33
N ASP A 689 -21.70 -27.11 1.87
CA ASP A 689 -22.17 -28.45 2.25
C ASP A 689 -21.82 -28.81 3.72
N ILE A 690 -20.64 -28.43 4.23
CA ILE A 690 -20.23 -28.67 5.63
C ILE A 690 -20.93 -27.74 6.65
N PRO A 691 -21.09 -26.42 6.44
CA PRO A 691 -21.80 -25.55 7.38
C PRO A 691 -23.28 -25.94 7.52
N MET A 692 -23.95 -26.28 6.42
CA MET A 692 -25.30 -26.83 6.44
C MET A 692 -25.35 -28.18 7.19
N LEU A 693 -24.36 -29.06 7.02
CA LEU A 693 -24.27 -30.30 7.80
C LEU A 693 -24.12 -30.05 9.31
N THR A 694 -23.40 -28.99 9.70
CA THR A 694 -23.25 -28.59 11.12
C THR A 694 -24.57 -28.15 11.74
N GLN A 695 -25.53 -27.67 10.94
CA GLN A 695 -26.88 -27.31 11.40
C GLN A 695 -27.82 -28.52 11.48
N VAL A 696 -27.71 -29.49 10.57
CA VAL A 696 -28.67 -30.62 10.49
C VAL A 696 -28.23 -31.90 11.20
N VAL A 697 -26.94 -32.09 11.48
CA VAL A 697 -26.42 -33.22 12.25
C VAL A 697 -26.69 -32.99 13.75
N PRO A 698 -27.32 -33.93 14.49
CA PRO A 698 -27.78 -33.71 15.87
C PRO A 698 -26.67 -33.74 16.94
N PHE A 699 -25.40 -33.59 16.56
CA PHE A 699 -24.24 -33.54 17.44
C PHE A 699 -23.09 -32.78 16.76
N PRO A 700 -22.19 -32.14 17.52
CA PRO A 700 -21.03 -31.45 16.95
C PRO A 700 -20.01 -32.44 16.35
N PHE A 701 -19.46 -32.09 15.19
CA PHE A 701 -18.37 -32.81 14.53
C PHE A 701 -17.30 -31.82 14.02
N LYS A 702 -16.07 -32.31 13.78
CA LYS A 702 -14.98 -31.51 13.20
C LYS A 702 -14.81 -31.86 11.72
N ALA A 703 -14.78 -30.85 10.87
CA ALA A 703 -14.26 -30.94 9.51
C ALA A 703 -12.99 -30.09 9.41
N ALA A 704 -12.09 -30.44 8.49
CA ALA A 704 -10.89 -29.66 8.19
C ALA A 704 -10.52 -29.86 6.72
N VAL A 705 -10.13 -28.79 6.06
CA VAL A 705 -9.62 -28.81 4.68
C VAL A 705 -8.12 -29.08 4.73
N PHE A 706 -7.64 -30.06 3.97
CA PHE A 706 -6.22 -30.38 3.86
C PHE A 706 -5.71 -29.94 2.50
N LYS A 707 -4.75 -29.00 2.50
CA LYS A 707 -4.03 -28.52 1.32
C LYS A 707 -2.57 -29.02 1.33
N GLY A 708 -1.90 -28.91 0.17
CA GLY A 708 -0.45 -29.07 0.10
C GLY A 708 0.28 -28.00 0.92
N ARG A 709 1.49 -28.28 1.42
CA ARG A 709 2.20 -27.31 2.28
C ARG A 709 2.54 -25.99 1.60
N GLY A 710 2.73 -26.00 0.28
CA GLY A 710 2.95 -24.79 -0.50
C GLY A 710 1.81 -23.77 -0.39
N HIS A 711 0.60 -24.21 -0.06
CA HIS A 711 -0.52 -23.30 0.19
C HIS A 711 -0.39 -22.52 1.50
N TYR A 712 0.49 -22.89 2.44
CA TYR A 712 0.59 -22.24 3.76
C TYR A 712 1.85 -21.38 3.90
N LEU A 713 1.72 -20.20 4.49
CA LEU A 713 2.84 -19.30 4.73
C LEU A 713 3.84 -19.89 5.75
N CYS A 714 5.14 -19.82 5.45
CA CYS A 714 6.17 -20.00 6.46
C CYS A 714 6.55 -18.64 7.07
N LEU A 715 5.93 -18.29 8.21
CA LEU A 715 6.17 -17.03 8.93
C LEU A 715 7.67 -16.71 9.11
N ARG A 716 8.52 -17.72 9.35
CA ARG A 716 9.97 -17.57 9.47
C ARG A 716 10.66 -17.15 8.16
N LYS A 717 10.24 -17.70 7.01
CA LYS A 717 10.78 -17.30 5.70
C LYS A 717 10.31 -15.90 5.33
N PHE A 718 9.03 -15.61 5.55
CA PHE A 718 8.44 -14.31 5.28
C PHE A 718 9.11 -13.20 6.09
N GLU A 719 9.22 -13.37 7.42
CA GLU A 719 9.89 -12.43 8.31
C GLU A 719 11.37 -12.21 7.93
N HIS A 720 12.08 -13.27 7.52
CA HIS A 720 13.45 -13.16 7.03
C HIS A 720 13.54 -12.33 5.73
N LYS A 721 12.64 -12.58 4.78
CA LYS A 721 12.63 -11.93 3.46
C LYS A 721 12.28 -10.44 3.58
N ILE A 722 11.29 -10.07 4.38
CA ILE A 722 10.94 -8.65 4.61
C ILE A 722 12.05 -7.91 5.36
N ASN A 723 12.63 -8.51 6.41
CA ASN A 723 13.69 -7.88 7.22
C ASN A 723 14.98 -7.65 6.41
N LYS A 724 15.35 -8.58 5.53
CA LYS A 724 16.53 -8.43 4.67
C LYS A 724 16.28 -7.65 3.37
N ARG A 725 15.02 -7.49 2.96
CA ARG A 725 14.62 -6.90 1.67
C ARG A 725 15.23 -7.63 0.45
N GLU A 726 15.29 -8.96 0.50
CA GLU A 726 15.76 -9.82 -0.60
C GLU A 726 14.65 -9.96 -1.68
N PHE A 727 14.35 -8.84 -2.35
CA PHE A 727 13.30 -8.74 -3.37
C PHE A 727 13.86 -8.91 -4.80
N ALA A 728 13.17 -9.71 -5.62
CA ALA A 728 13.53 -9.95 -7.01
C ALA A 728 12.97 -8.86 -7.93
N THR A 729 11.80 -8.32 -7.59
CA THR A 729 11.10 -7.26 -8.33
C THR A 729 10.61 -6.19 -7.35
N PRO A 730 11.51 -5.32 -6.83
CA PRO A 730 11.22 -4.47 -5.66
C PRO A 730 9.84 -3.80 -5.66
N LYS A 731 9.44 -3.12 -6.73
CA LYS A 731 8.12 -2.46 -6.81
C LYS A 731 6.95 -3.41 -6.57
N GLU A 732 6.93 -4.58 -7.19
CA GLU A 732 5.83 -5.55 -7.04
C GLU A 732 5.94 -6.31 -5.71
N ASP A 733 7.15 -6.76 -5.36
CA ASP A 733 7.45 -7.49 -4.13
C ASP A 733 7.13 -6.66 -2.86
N TYR A 734 7.32 -5.33 -2.87
CA TYR A 734 6.93 -4.45 -1.77
C TYR A 734 5.41 -4.45 -1.57
N PHE A 735 4.62 -4.35 -2.64
CA PHE A 735 3.16 -4.39 -2.54
C PHE A 735 2.66 -5.75 -2.07
N THR A 736 3.20 -6.86 -2.59
CA THR A 736 2.84 -8.20 -2.11
C THR A 736 3.23 -8.40 -0.64
N ALA A 737 4.39 -7.90 -0.21
CA ALA A 737 4.77 -7.94 1.20
C ALA A 737 3.84 -7.10 2.09
N ALA A 738 3.41 -5.91 1.64
CA ALA A 738 2.46 -5.06 2.35
C ALA A 738 1.07 -5.71 2.48
N GLN A 739 0.55 -6.23 1.36
CA GLN A 739 -0.68 -7.03 1.28
C GLN A 739 -0.65 -8.21 2.26
N MET A 740 0.47 -8.96 2.29
CA MET A 740 0.64 -10.09 3.22
C MET A 740 0.77 -9.65 4.69
N ILE A 741 1.41 -8.52 5.00
CA ILE A 741 1.52 -8.00 6.37
C ILE A 741 0.15 -7.65 6.96
N VAL A 742 -0.76 -7.08 6.16
CA VAL A 742 -2.13 -6.78 6.58
C VAL A 742 -3.01 -8.02 6.58
N TRP A 743 -2.91 -8.87 5.56
CA TRP A 743 -3.61 -10.15 5.52
C TRP A 743 -3.37 -11.01 6.76
N LEU A 744 -2.15 -11.01 7.31
CA LEU A 744 -1.87 -11.70 8.57
C LEU A 744 -2.76 -11.24 9.75
N THR A 745 -3.24 -9.99 9.77
CA THR A 745 -4.17 -9.50 10.80
C THR A 745 -5.65 -9.74 10.49
N GLN A 746 -5.95 -10.44 9.39
CA GLN A 746 -7.30 -10.76 8.91
C GLN A 746 -7.50 -12.27 8.64
N THR A 747 -6.43 -13.01 8.36
CA THR A 747 -6.43 -14.42 7.94
C THR A 747 -7.14 -15.37 8.92
N GLU A 748 -7.83 -16.39 8.39
CA GLU A 748 -8.45 -17.45 9.19
C GLU A 748 -7.64 -18.76 9.13
N THR A 749 -6.99 -19.04 8.00
CA THR A 749 -6.33 -20.32 7.72
C THR A 749 -4.82 -20.23 7.48
N GLY A 750 -4.30 -19.03 7.22
CA GLY A 750 -2.90 -18.81 6.85
C GLY A 750 -2.51 -19.35 5.47
N ASP A 751 -3.48 -19.49 4.56
CA ASP A 751 -3.29 -20.07 3.22
C ASP A 751 -3.49 -19.10 2.03
N ASP A 752 -2.86 -19.42 0.89
CA ASP A 752 -2.73 -18.54 -0.28
C ASP A 752 -4.04 -18.22 -1.01
N GLU A 753 -5.09 -19.03 -0.86
CA GLU A 753 -6.40 -18.76 -1.48
C GLU A 753 -7.12 -17.56 -0.83
N GLU A 754 -6.69 -17.12 0.35
CA GLU A 754 -7.18 -15.89 0.98
C GLU A 754 -6.56 -14.61 0.38
N LEU A 755 -5.62 -14.71 -0.57
CA LEU A 755 -4.88 -13.59 -1.16
C LEU A 755 -5.14 -13.45 -2.66
N ASN A 756 -5.52 -12.25 -3.12
CA ASN A 756 -5.50 -11.91 -4.54
C ASN A 756 -4.05 -11.57 -4.99
N LEU A 757 -3.25 -12.62 -5.20
CA LEU A 757 -1.87 -12.55 -5.69
C LEU A 757 -1.79 -12.30 -7.21
N SER A 758 -2.31 -11.16 -7.65
CA SER A 758 -2.22 -10.73 -9.04
C SER A 758 -0.77 -10.47 -9.51
N GLY A 759 -0.52 -10.56 -10.82
CA GLY A 759 0.81 -10.31 -11.40
C GLY A 759 1.85 -11.34 -10.99
N ARG A 760 2.93 -10.90 -10.33
CA ARG A 760 4.00 -11.77 -9.80
C ARG A 760 3.86 -12.12 -8.32
N GLY A 761 2.71 -11.86 -7.70
CA GLY A 761 2.47 -12.24 -6.30
C GLY A 761 2.73 -13.72 -6.01
N GLY A 762 2.43 -14.60 -6.98
CA GLY A 762 2.77 -16.04 -6.92
C GLY A 762 4.28 -16.32 -6.86
N ASP A 763 5.09 -15.65 -7.69
CA ASP A 763 6.57 -15.77 -7.66
C ASP A 763 7.13 -15.37 -6.28
N PHE A 764 6.53 -14.36 -5.63
CA PHE A 764 6.88 -13.97 -4.28
C PHE A 764 6.49 -15.05 -3.26
N TRP A 765 5.25 -15.55 -3.33
CA TRP A 765 4.71 -16.57 -2.44
C TRP A 765 5.55 -17.86 -2.45
N GLU A 766 5.97 -18.33 -3.64
CA GLU A 766 6.82 -19.52 -3.77
C GLU A 766 8.11 -19.46 -2.92
N THR A 767 8.64 -18.26 -2.67
CA THR A 767 9.84 -18.06 -1.85
C THR A 767 9.59 -18.08 -0.34
N VAL A 768 8.34 -17.91 0.10
CA VAL A 768 7.96 -17.80 1.53
C VAL A 768 7.00 -18.88 2.01
N GLN A 769 6.46 -19.71 1.13
CA GLN A 769 5.64 -20.88 1.46
C GLN A 769 6.33 -21.96 2.30
N SER A 770 5.55 -22.86 2.91
CA SER A 770 6.04 -23.97 3.74
C SER A 770 6.45 -25.20 2.91
N ASP A 771 7.68 -25.67 3.11
CA ASP A 771 8.23 -26.81 2.35
C ASP A 771 8.30 -28.12 3.13
N LYS A 772 8.37 -29.23 2.40
CA LYS A 772 8.42 -30.59 2.94
C LYS A 772 9.76 -30.96 3.61
N LEU A 773 10.86 -30.28 3.26
CA LEU A 773 12.22 -30.68 3.63
C LEU A 773 12.62 -30.36 5.09
N LEU A 774 11.91 -29.45 5.76
CA LEU A 774 12.34 -28.83 7.03
C LEU A 774 12.16 -29.69 8.30
N LEU A 775 11.35 -30.76 8.28
CA LEU A 775 10.95 -31.50 9.50
C LEU A 775 11.67 -32.83 9.76
N GLU A 776 12.54 -33.30 8.86
CA GLU A 776 13.29 -34.55 9.09
C GLU A 776 14.54 -34.39 9.96
N VAL A 777 14.83 -33.17 10.49
CA VAL A 777 16.15 -32.81 11.04
C VAL A 777 16.15 -32.33 12.51
N LYS A 778 15.00 -32.05 13.15
CA LYS A 778 14.99 -31.53 14.54
C LYS A 778 13.96 -32.15 15.49
N GLU A 779 14.42 -33.14 16.25
CA GLU A 779 14.20 -33.20 17.70
C GLU A 779 15.56 -32.85 18.37
N ASP A 780 15.52 -32.10 19.47
CA ASP A 780 16.67 -31.61 20.28
C ASP A 780 17.83 -30.88 19.56
N GLN A 781 17.83 -29.53 19.63
CA GLN A 781 18.94 -28.72 20.19
C GLN A 781 18.76 -27.21 19.94
N ASP A 782 19.09 -26.41 20.96
CA ASP A 782 19.02 -24.93 20.98
C ASP A 782 20.35 -24.28 20.54
N ASP A 783 20.48 -23.80 19.28
CA ASP A 783 21.42 -22.71 18.95
C ASP A 783 21.07 -21.97 17.63
N TYR A 784 20.29 -20.89 17.75
CA TYR A 784 19.36 -20.40 16.70
C TYR A 784 19.95 -19.75 15.43
N GLN A 785 21.28 -19.69 15.24
CA GLN A 785 21.89 -19.08 14.04
C GLN A 785 22.53 -20.08 13.07
N SER A 786 23.04 -21.21 13.55
CA SER A 786 23.68 -22.24 12.72
C SER A 786 22.65 -23.06 11.92
N ASP A 787 21.45 -23.22 12.49
CA ASP A 787 20.49 -24.23 12.07
C ASP A 787 19.73 -23.93 10.79
N SER A 788 19.49 -22.66 10.45
CA SER A 788 18.88 -22.34 9.15
C SER A 788 19.82 -22.80 8.04
N LEU A 789 21.08 -22.34 8.06
CA LEU A 789 22.10 -22.72 7.08
C LEU A 789 22.29 -24.23 6.97
N ILE A 790 22.34 -24.95 8.10
CA ILE A 790 22.45 -26.43 8.09
C ILE A 790 21.21 -27.07 7.46
N THR A 791 20.00 -26.56 7.72
CA THR A 791 18.77 -27.11 7.15
C THR A 791 18.64 -26.78 5.66
N ASP A 792 18.99 -25.55 5.26
CA ASP A 792 18.99 -25.09 3.88
C ASP A 792 20.00 -25.90 3.04
N ILE A 793 21.21 -26.15 3.56
CA ILE A 793 22.21 -27.05 2.96
C ILE A 793 21.71 -28.49 2.88
N SER A 794 21.06 -28.99 3.94
CA SER A 794 20.51 -30.37 3.96
C SER A 794 19.38 -30.55 2.93
N GLY A 795 18.56 -29.51 2.75
CA GLY A 795 17.54 -29.44 1.71
C GLY A 795 18.15 -29.51 0.32
N LEU A 796 19.08 -28.59 0.01
CA LEU A 796 19.80 -28.56 -1.27
C LEU A 796 20.52 -29.89 -1.59
N LEU A 797 21.08 -30.58 -0.60
CA LEU A 797 21.70 -31.89 -0.78
C LEU A 797 20.67 -32.98 -1.14
N LYS A 798 19.47 -32.95 -0.54
CA LYS A 798 18.37 -33.88 -0.85
C LYS A 798 17.77 -33.60 -2.23
N ASP A 799 17.67 -32.33 -2.63
CA ASP A 799 17.22 -31.92 -3.97
C ASP A 799 18.22 -32.34 -5.04
N LEU A 800 19.52 -32.07 -4.83
CA LEU A 800 20.59 -32.52 -5.72
C LEU A 800 20.64 -34.06 -5.83
N ALA A 801 20.40 -34.78 -4.73
CA ALA A 801 20.31 -36.24 -4.75
C ALA A 801 19.11 -36.72 -5.59
N THR A 802 17.95 -36.08 -5.44
CA THR A 802 16.71 -36.38 -6.18
C THR A 802 16.87 -36.08 -7.67
N ILE A 803 17.41 -34.91 -8.03
CA ILE A 803 17.72 -34.53 -9.41
C ILE A 803 18.69 -35.52 -10.05
N LYS A 804 19.75 -35.91 -9.33
CA LYS A 804 20.73 -36.91 -9.77
C LYS A 804 20.09 -38.28 -10.04
N ASP A 805 19.17 -38.74 -9.20
CA ASP A 805 18.52 -40.04 -9.38
C ASP A 805 17.39 -40.00 -10.44
N ASN A 806 16.64 -38.90 -10.56
CA ASN A 806 15.69 -38.67 -11.65
C ASN A 806 16.40 -38.58 -13.01
N LEU A 807 17.54 -37.88 -13.10
CA LEU A 807 18.38 -37.85 -14.30
C LEU A 807 18.93 -39.25 -14.62
N ARG A 808 19.32 -40.03 -13.62
CA ARG A 808 19.77 -41.43 -13.85
C ARG A 808 18.65 -42.31 -14.37
N PHE A 809 17.43 -42.18 -13.85
CA PHE A 809 16.25 -42.89 -14.35
C PHE A 809 15.97 -42.50 -15.81
N PHE A 810 15.84 -41.21 -16.10
CA PHE A 810 15.61 -40.70 -17.46
C PHE A 810 16.73 -41.12 -18.44
N MET A 811 17.99 -41.09 -18.01
CA MET A 811 19.13 -41.45 -18.87
C MET A 811 19.28 -42.97 -19.11
N ARG A 812 18.63 -43.82 -18.31
CA ARG A 812 18.63 -45.27 -18.55
C ARG A 812 17.59 -45.68 -19.57
N MET A 813 16.39 -45.10 -19.52
CA MET A 813 15.25 -45.46 -20.37
C MET A 813 14.98 -46.98 -20.37
N ASP A 814 15.20 -47.65 -19.23
CA ASP A 814 15.17 -49.10 -19.10
C ASP A 814 13.78 -49.68 -18.77
N ASP A 815 12.81 -48.83 -18.44
CA ASP A 815 11.41 -49.21 -18.27
C ASP A 815 10.61 -49.11 -19.58
N ALA A 816 10.23 -50.27 -20.14
CA ALA A 816 9.42 -50.37 -21.34
C ALA A 816 7.98 -49.87 -21.16
N ASN A 817 7.50 -49.70 -19.93
CA ASN A 817 6.18 -49.14 -19.61
C ASN A 817 6.21 -47.63 -19.36
N THR A 818 7.33 -46.93 -19.59
CA THR A 818 7.43 -45.47 -19.45
C THR A 818 7.70 -44.81 -20.80
N VAL A 819 6.94 -43.76 -21.11
CA VAL A 819 7.17 -42.89 -22.28
C VAL A 819 8.14 -41.79 -21.88
N TYR A 820 9.27 -41.71 -22.58
CA TYR A 820 10.30 -40.69 -22.39
C TYR A 820 10.31 -39.71 -23.56
N TRP A 821 10.24 -38.40 -23.28
CA TRP A 821 10.46 -37.36 -24.30
C TRP A 821 11.15 -36.12 -23.71
N MET A 822 11.51 -35.20 -24.58
CA MET A 822 12.26 -34.01 -24.24
C MET A 822 11.80 -32.83 -25.09
N GLU A 823 11.57 -31.69 -24.44
CA GLU A 823 11.11 -30.45 -25.09
C GLU A 823 12.14 -29.33 -24.91
N ALA A 824 12.28 -28.48 -25.94
CA ALA A 824 13.20 -27.35 -25.93
C ALA A 824 12.45 -26.08 -26.37
N SER A 825 12.30 -25.12 -25.47
CA SER A 825 11.61 -23.86 -25.77
C SER A 825 12.56 -22.80 -26.30
N GLY A 826 12.16 -22.15 -27.40
CA GLY A 826 12.85 -21.00 -27.98
C GLY A 826 12.37 -19.64 -27.48
N GLN A 827 11.38 -19.60 -26.57
CA GLN A 827 10.74 -18.34 -26.13
C GLN A 827 11.43 -17.67 -24.94
N PHE A 828 12.25 -18.40 -24.17
CA PHE A 828 12.98 -17.84 -23.03
C PHE A 828 14.37 -17.32 -23.43
N ARG A 829 14.87 -16.29 -22.73
CA ARG A 829 16.22 -15.72 -22.96
C ARG A 829 17.35 -16.74 -22.76
N SER A 830 17.11 -17.77 -21.97
CA SER A 830 17.94 -18.98 -21.87
C SER A 830 17.24 -20.15 -22.56
N LYS A 831 17.97 -20.95 -23.34
CA LYS A 831 17.45 -22.21 -23.89
C LYS A 831 17.21 -23.20 -22.76
N SER A 832 15.95 -23.38 -22.36
CA SER A 832 15.54 -24.40 -21.40
C SER A 832 15.28 -25.74 -22.10
N LEU A 833 15.59 -26.83 -21.40
CA LEU A 833 15.42 -28.21 -21.85
C LEU A 833 14.65 -28.96 -20.76
N GLN A 834 13.46 -29.44 -21.08
CA GLN A 834 12.59 -30.16 -20.15
C GLN A 834 12.58 -31.65 -20.50
N LEU A 835 12.71 -32.49 -19.49
CA LEU A 835 12.78 -33.95 -19.59
C LEU A 835 11.52 -34.56 -18.98
N TYR A 836 10.81 -35.38 -19.75
CA TYR A 836 9.53 -35.97 -19.34
C TYR A 836 9.60 -37.49 -19.35
N ALA A 837 9.21 -38.12 -18.25
CA ALA A 837 9.04 -39.56 -18.13
C ALA A 837 7.67 -39.84 -17.50
N VAL A 838 6.77 -40.47 -18.26
CA VAL A 838 5.40 -40.75 -17.81
C VAL A 838 5.06 -42.22 -18.03
N PRO A 839 4.61 -42.97 -16.99
CA PRO A 839 4.19 -44.35 -17.15
C PRO A 839 2.94 -44.46 -18.04
N VAL A 840 2.90 -45.49 -18.89
CA VAL A 840 1.77 -45.84 -19.77
C VAL A 840 0.58 -46.37 -18.97
N ASP A 841 0.85 -47.04 -17.85
CA ASP A 841 -0.16 -47.55 -16.92
C ASP A 841 0.29 -47.33 -15.47
N VAL A 842 -0.66 -46.90 -14.63
CA VAL A 842 -0.49 -46.65 -13.19
C VAL A 842 -1.35 -47.56 -12.32
N SER A 843 -2.15 -48.46 -12.92
CA SER A 843 -3.11 -49.34 -12.23
C SER A 843 -2.49 -50.11 -11.05
N ALA A 844 -1.35 -50.76 -11.29
CA ALA A 844 -0.61 -51.51 -10.27
C ALA A 844 -0.06 -50.60 -9.15
N GLN A 845 0.37 -49.38 -9.47
CA GLN A 845 0.86 -48.42 -8.48
C GLN A 845 -0.29 -47.92 -7.58
N LEU A 846 -1.45 -47.61 -8.17
CA LEU A 846 -2.66 -47.22 -7.44
C LEU A 846 -3.15 -48.34 -6.52
N LYS A 847 -3.15 -49.59 -7.01
CA LYS A 847 -3.46 -50.77 -6.19
C LYS A 847 -2.53 -50.87 -4.98
N ASP A 848 -1.23 -51.00 -5.22
CA ASP A 848 -0.24 -51.31 -4.18
C ASP A 848 -0.05 -50.16 -3.18
N MET A 849 -0.09 -48.90 -3.64
CA MET A 849 0.16 -47.73 -2.81
C MET A 849 -1.10 -47.15 -2.15
N PHE A 850 -2.28 -47.36 -2.71
CA PHE A 850 -3.52 -46.75 -2.22
C PHE A 850 -4.61 -47.77 -1.88
N PHE A 851 -5.15 -48.51 -2.84
CA PHE A 851 -6.34 -49.35 -2.59
C PHE A 851 -6.06 -50.49 -1.59
N ASP A 852 -4.95 -51.23 -1.76
CA ASP A 852 -4.56 -52.31 -0.83
C ASP A 852 -4.22 -51.78 0.59
N LYS A 853 -3.95 -50.47 0.72
CA LYS A 853 -3.63 -49.79 1.98
C LYS A 853 -4.85 -49.21 2.71
N LYS A 854 -6.02 -49.16 2.07
CA LYS A 854 -7.26 -48.59 2.64
C LYS A 854 -8.30 -49.69 2.84
N LYS A 855 -8.99 -49.69 3.98
CA LYS A 855 -10.08 -50.64 4.28
C LYS A 855 -11.20 -50.52 3.24
N SER A 856 -11.88 -49.38 3.26
CA SER A 856 -12.88 -48.94 2.28
C SER A 856 -12.40 -47.70 1.53
N VAL A 857 -12.87 -47.54 0.29
CA VAL A 857 -12.71 -46.31 -0.53
C VAL A 857 -13.98 -46.14 -1.35
N VAL A 858 -14.61 -44.96 -1.27
CA VAL A 858 -15.80 -44.63 -2.05
C VAL A 858 -15.41 -43.68 -3.18
N LEU A 859 -15.60 -44.12 -4.43
CA LEU A 859 -15.38 -43.34 -5.63
C LEU A 859 -16.74 -42.97 -6.22
N THR A 860 -17.04 -41.68 -6.29
CA THR A 860 -18.29 -41.18 -6.87
C THR A 860 -18.06 -40.03 -7.83
N SER A 861 -18.82 -40.01 -8.93
CA SER A 861 -18.85 -38.92 -9.92
C SER A 861 -20.21 -38.94 -10.64
N ALA A 862 -20.50 -37.86 -11.37
CA ALA A 862 -21.59 -37.82 -12.35
C ALA A 862 -21.33 -38.73 -13.57
N THR A 863 -20.07 -39.07 -13.81
CA THR A 863 -19.62 -39.95 -14.90
C THR A 863 -18.48 -40.83 -14.37
N LEU A 864 -18.72 -42.14 -14.30
CA LEU A 864 -17.72 -43.18 -13.99
C LEU A 864 -17.82 -44.36 -14.95
N SER A 865 -19.01 -44.67 -15.44
CA SER A 865 -19.26 -45.79 -16.33
C SER A 865 -19.01 -45.43 -17.79
N VAL A 866 -18.56 -46.41 -18.55
CA VAL A 866 -18.46 -46.35 -20.01
C VAL A 866 -19.36 -47.43 -20.58
N ASP A 867 -20.26 -47.07 -21.49
CA ASP A 867 -21.32 -47.94 -22.03
C ASP A 867 -22.09 -48.71 -20.92
N LYS A 868 -22.46 -47.97 -19.86
CA LYS A 868 -23.14 -48.49 -18.64
C LYS A 868 -22.36 -49.58 -17.89
N SER A 869 -21.05 -49.66 -18.07
CA SER A 869 -20.16 -50.60 -17.37
C SER A 869 -19.08 -49.88 -16.59
N PHE A 870 -18.75 -50.40 -15.39
CA PHE A 870 -17.59 -49.95 -14.61
C PHE A 870 -16.28 -50.61 -15.02
N GLN A 871 -16.30 -51.59 -15.94
CA GLN A 871 -15.12 -52.42 -16.28
C GLN A 871 -13.89 -51.58 -16.63
N PHE A 872 -14.06 -50.52 -17.43
CA PHE A 872 -12.99 -49.60 -17.79
C PHE A 872 -12.33 -48.95 -16.55
N MET A 873 -13.13 -48.45 -15.60
CA MET A 873 -12.60 -47.85 -14.36
C MET A 873 -11.98 -48.89 -13.43
N ILE A 874 -12.54 -50.10 -13.37
CA ILE A 874 -11.96 -51.21 -12.60
C ILE A 874 -10.55 -51.54 -13.12
N GLU A 875 -10.38 -51.54 -14.45
CA GLU A 875 -9.09 -51.79 -15.09
C GLU A 875 -8.09 -50.65 -14.87
N GLN A 876 -8.48 -49.40 -15.12
CA GLN A 876 -7.59 -48.24 -14.97
C GLN A 876 -7.16 -47.98 -13.51
N LEU A 877 -7.99 -48.36 -12.53
CA LEU A 877 -7.68 -48.17 -11.10
C LEU A 877 -7.00 -49.38 -10.44
N GLY A 878 -6.80 -50.50 -11.16
CA GLY A 878 -6.19 -51.71 -10.60
C GLY A 878 -7.09 -52.50 -9.63
N LEU A 879 -8.42 -52.40 -9.79
CA LEU A 879 -9.42 -52.94 -8.86
C LEU A 879 -9.92 -54.36 -9.22
N GLN A 880 -9.34 -55.03 -10.22
CA GLN A 880 -9.77 -56.36 -10.69
C GLN A 880 -9.74 -57.40 -9.55
N GLU A 881 -8.62 -57.47 -8.82
CA GLU A 881 -8.47 -58.40 -7.69
C GLU A 881 -9.45 -58.08 -6.54
N ALA A 882 -9.78 -56.80 -6.33
CA ALA A 882 -10.78 -56.40 -5.35
C ALA A 882 -12.20 -56.84 -5.77
N ALA A 883 -12.51 -56.82 -7.07
CA ALA A 883 -13.77 -57.34 -7.60
C ALA A 883 -13.85 -58.88 -7.46
N GLU A 884 -12.81 -59.60 -7.85
CA GLU A 884 -12.74 -61.07 -7.75
C GLU A 884 -12.85 -61.56 -6.30
N ASN A 885 -12.23 -60.85 -5.35
CA ASN A 885 -12.26 -61.18 -3.92
C ASN A 885 -13.49 -60.62 -3.17
N ASN A 886 -14.54 -60.16 -3.87
CA ASN A 886 -15.76 -59.59 -3.27
C ASN A 886 -15.51 -58.39 -2.33
N ARG A 887 -14.43 -57.64 -2.57
CA ARG A 887 -14.05 -56.40 -1.86
C ARG A 887 -14.45 -55.12 -2.62
N LEU A 888 -15.06 -55.26 -3.80
CA LEU A 888 -15.60 -54.14 -4.59
C LEU A 888 -17.12 -54.24 -4.72
N LEU A 889 -17.80 -53.13 -4.43
CA LEU A 889 -19.20 -52.88 -4.73
C LEU A 889 -19.32 -51.92 -5.92
N THR A 890 -20.37 -52.06 -6.72
CA THR A 890 -20.67 -51.16 -7.86
C THR A 890 -22.14 -50.78 -7.85
N SER A 891 -22.44 -49.49 -8.00
CA SER A 891 -23.81 -48.96 -8.02
C SER A 891 -23.95 -47.85 -9.07
N MET A 892 -25.05 -47.85 -9.82
CA MET A 892 -25.34 -46.87 -10.86
C MET A 892 -26.72 -46.29 -10.62
N LEU A 893 -26.77 -45.05 -10.17
CA LEU A 893 -28.01 -44.40 -9.75
C LEU A 893 -28.70 -43.75 -10.95
N PRO A 894 -30.04 -43.81 -11.05
CA PRO A 894 -30.77 -43.13 -12.10
C PRO A 894 -30.64 -41.61 -12.00
N SER A 895 -30.63 -40.94 -13.15
CA SER A 895 -30.74 -39.47 -13.21
C SER A 895 -32.12 -39.02 -12.72
N PRO A 896 -32.22 -37.99 -11.87
CA PRO A 896 -33.51 -37.40 -11.48
C PRO A 896 -34.15 -36.58 -12.62
N PHE A 897 -33.39 -36.20 -13.65
CA PHE A 897 -33.87 -35.39 -14.76
C PHE A 897 -34.54 -36.22 -15.87
N ASN A 898 -35.71 -35.78 -16.33
CA ASN A 898 -36.40 -36.34 -17.47
C ASN A 898 -35.92 -35.70 -18.77
N TYR A 899 -34.74 -36.09 -19.24
CA TYR A 899 -34.12 -35.55 -20.46
C TYR A 899 -34.99 -35.67 -21.73
N ARG A 900 -35.99 -36.58 -21.77
CA ARG A 900 -36.91 -36.69 -22.92
C ARG A 900 -37.88 -35.52 -23.04
N GLU A 901 -38.19 -34.87 -21.94
CA GLU A 901 -39.08 -33.70 -21.86
C GLU A 901 -38.30 -32.40 -21.65
N GLN A 902 -37.11 -32.48 -21.04
CA GLN A 902 -36.30 -31.33 -20.65
C GLN A 902 -35.18 -30.98 -21.64
N ALA A 903 -34.82 -31.86 -22.58
CA ALA A 903 -33.71 -31.64 -23.51
C ALA A 903 -34.04 -32.09 -24.94
N LEU A 904 -33.58 -31.30 -25.93
CA LEU A 904 -33.64 -31.63 -27.34
C LEU A 904 -32.23 -31.80 -27.89
N LEU A 905 -31.92 -33.00 -28.40
CA LEU A 905 -30.65 -33.26 -29.10
C LEU A 905 -30.81 -32.93 -30.59
N VAL A 906 -30.16 -31.85 -31.04
CA VAL A 906 -30.09 -31.47 -32.46
C VAL A 906 -28.74 -31.90 -33.02
N ILE A 907 -28.75 -32.62 -34.15
CA ILE A 907 -27.55 -33.02 -34.89
C ILE A 907 -27.67 -32.41 -36.30
N PRO A 908 -26.98 -31.29 -36.60
CA PRO A 908 -27.00 -30.70 -37.93
C PRO A 908 -26.32 -31.65 -38.92
N ARG A 909 -26.86 -31.73 -40.15
CA ARG A 909 -26.47 -32.74 -41.18
C ARG A 909 -25.71 -32.15 -42.36
N ASP A 910 -25.58 -30.84 -42.36
CA ASP A 910 -25.07 -29.95 -43.39
C ASP A 910 -23.64 -29.45 -43.10
N PHE A 911 -23.08 -29.78 -41.93
CA PHE A 911 -21.70 -29.43 -41.59
C PHE A 911 -20.67 -30.21 -42.43
N PRO A 912 -19.62 -29.53 -42.94
CA PRO A 912 -18.53 -30.17 -43.67
C PRO A 912 -17.66 -31.04 -42.73
N SER A 913 -16.85 -31.92 -43.31
CA SER A 913 -15.97 -32.79 -42.51
C SER A 913 -14.72 -32.05 -42.03
N VAL A 914 -14.42 -32.16 -40.72
CA VAL A 914 -13.23 -31.61 -40.04
C VAL A 914 -11.92 -32.36 -40.41
N LYS A 915 -11.84 -33.00 -41.59
CA LYS A 915 -10.67 -33.80 -42.00
C LYS A 915 -9.97 -33.15 -43.19
N GLY A 916 -8.97 -32.33 -42.89
CA GLY A 916 -7.99 -31.79 -43.84
C GLY A 916 -7.88 -30.27 -43.78
N SER A 917 -6.73 -29.73 -44.19
CA SER A 917 -6.40 -28.30 -44.05
C SER A 917 -7.34 -27.33 -44.78
N VAL A 918 -8.06 -27.79 -45.80
CA VAL A 918 -9.11 -27.01 -46.50
C VAL A 918 -10.48 -27.19 -45.83
N GLY A 919 -10.73 -28.35 -45.20
CA GLY A 919 -11.95 -28.62 -44.45
C GLY A 919 -12.03 -27.80 -43.16
N ASP A 920 -10.91 -27.62 -42.46
CA ASP A 920 -10.81 -26.82 -41.22
C ASP A 920 -11.36 -25.40 -41.42
N ALA A 921 -10.95 -24.69 -42.48
CA ALA A 921 -11.35 -23.30 -42.71
C ALA A 921 -12.85 -23.17 -43.05
N HIS A 922 -13.37 -24.02 -43.94
CA HIS A 922 -14.79 -24.00 -44.31
C HIS A 922 -15.70 -24.45 -43.15
N PHE A 923 -15.24 -25.41 -42.34
CA PHE A 923 -15.93 -25.81 -41.11
C PHE A 923 -15.98 -24.68 -40.08
N VAL A 924 -14.86 -23.98 -39.85
CA VAL A 924 -14.81 -22.82 -38.94
C VAL A 924 -15.74 -21.70 -39.40
N ASP A 925 -15.72 -21.34 -40.68
CA ASP A 925 -16.58 -20.29 -41.25
C ASP A 925 -18.09 -20.61 -41.07
N MET A 926 -18.50 -21.83 -41.43
CA MET A 926 -19.89 -22.26 -41.27
C MET A 926 -20.29 -22.42 -39.80
N LEU A 927 -19.35 -22.81 -38.93
CA LEU A 927 -19.56 -22.88 -37.48
C LEU A 927 -19.74 -21.49 -36.88
N VAL A 928 -18.91 -20.50 -37.27
CA VAL A 928 -19.05 -19.10 -36.83
C VAL A 928 -20.43 -18.57 -37.17
N HIS A 929 -20.90 -18.78 -38.40
CA HIS A 929 -22.23 -18.33 -38.84
C HIS A 929 -23.35 -18.99 -38.02
N SER A 930 -23.34 -20.32 -37.90
CA SER A 930 -24.35 -21.08 -37.14
C SER A 930 -24.36 -20.74 -35.65
N LEU A 931 -23.18 -20.50 -35.05
CA LEU A 931 -23.07 -20.05 -33.65
C LEU A 931 -23.59 -18.62 -33.47
N ALA A 932 -23.36 -17.71 -34.43
CA ALA A 932 -23.88 -16.34 -34.37
C ALA A 932 -25.42 -16.31 -34.44
N GLU A 933 -26.02 -17.08 -35.35
CA GLU A 933 -27.48 -17.24 -35.42
C GLU A 933 -28.05 -17.85 -34.13
N THR A 934 -27.38 -18.88 -33.60
CA THR A 934 -27.76 -19.52 -32.32
C THR A 934 -27.65 -18.54 -31.15
N ALA A 935 -26.61 -17.70 -31.10
CA ALA A 935 -26.44 -16.67 -30.09
C ALA A 935 -27.57 -15.64 -30.13
N ILE A 936 -27.95 -15.17 -31.32
CA ILE A 936 -29.06 -14.23 -31.50
C ILE A 936 -30.39 -14.87 -31.05
N ALA A 937 -30.67 -16.11 -31.48
CA ALA A 937 -31.89 -16.82 -31.14
C ALA A 937 -32.01 -17.13 -29.63
N THR A 938 -30.90 -17.46 -28.96
CA THR A 938 -30.86 -17.76 -27.51
C THR A 938 -30.71 -16.51 -26.62
N ARG A 939 -30.45 -15.34 -27.22
CA ARG A 939 -30.04 -14.09 -26.56
C ARG A 939 -28.76 -14.28 -25.73
N GLY A 940 -27.73 -14.84 -26.34
CA GLY A 940 -26.42 -15.09 -25.75
C GLY A 940 -26.34 -16.26 -24.76
N ARG A 941 -27.47 -16.91 -24.43
CA ARG A 941 -27.53 -18.02 -23.46
C ARG A 941 -27.09 -19.35 -24.09
N MET A 942 -25.79 -19.46 -24.38
CA MET A 942 -25.17 -20.64 -24.98
C MET A 942 -23.78 -20.92 -24.39
N MET A 943 -23.40 -22.19 -24.39
CA MET A 943 -22.05 -22.65 -24.06
C MET A 943 -21.51 -23.48 -25.23
N VAL A 944 -20.32 -23.16 -25.73
CA VAL A 944 -19.69 -23.84 -26.87
C VAL A 944 -18.49 -24.62 -26.38
N LEU A 945 -18.49 -25.94 -26.60
CA LEU A 945 -17.42 -26.84 -26.18
C LEU A 945 -16.56 -27.23 -27.38
N PHE A 946 -15.25 -27.03 -27.27
CA PHE A 946 -14.26 -27.39 -28.28
C PHE A 946 -13.35 -28.51 -27.79
N THR A 947 -13.04 -29.48 -28.65
CA THR A 947 -12.04 -30.52 -28.37
C THR A 947 -10.59 -30.06 -28.64
N SER A 948 -10.41 -28.81 -29.10
CA SER A 948 -9.10 -28.23 -29.40
C SER A 948 -9.08 -26.72 -29.16
N TYR A 949 -8.11 -26.28 -28.36
CA TYR A 949 -7.89 -24.85 -28.07
C TYR A 949 -7.50 -24.03 -29.32
N ARG A 950 -6.90 -24.68 -30.33
CA ARG A 950 -6.62 -24.07 -31.65
C ARG A 950 -7.91 -23.66 -32.35
N MET A 951 -8.90 -24.56 -32.36
CA MET A 951 -10.20 -24.33 -33.01
C MET A 951 -11.00 -23.25 -32.27
N LEU A 952 -10.96 -23.25 -30.93
CA LEU A 952 -11.57 -22.19 -30.10
C LEU A 952 -11.05 -20.81 -30.52
N ARG A 953 -9.73 -20.62 -30.61
CA ARG A 953 -9.14 -19.33 -31.04
C ARG A 953 -9.51 -18.96 -32.48
N GLN A 954 -9.57 -19.94 -33.39
CA GLN A 954 -9.96 -19.70 -34.79
C GLN A 954 -11.43 -19.28 -34.96
N VAL A 955 -12.32 -19.68 -34.04
CA VAL A 955 -13.74 -19.32 -34.04
C VAL A 955 -14.03 -18.04 -33.24
N TYR A 956 -13.26 -17.77 -32.18
CA TYR A 956 -13.53 -16.67 -31.25
C TYR A 956 -13.55 -15.28 -31.91
N ASP A 957 -12.47 -14.87 -32.60
CA ASP A 957 -12.39 -13.51 -33.16
C ASP A 957 -13.45 -13.27 -34.26
N PRO A 958 -13.67 -14.17 -35.23
CA PRO A 958 -14.73 -13.99 -36.23
C PRO A 958 -16.15 -14.03 -35.65
N LEU A 959 -16.41 -14.86 -34.62
CA LEU A 959 -17.70 -14.90 -33.94
C LEU A 959 -17.96 -13.60 -33.16
N LYS A 960 -16.93 -13.05 -32.52
CA LYS A 960 -17.00 -11.74 -31.86
C LYS A 960 -17.32 -10.63 -32.86
N GLU A 961 -16.63 -10.59 -34.00
CA GLU A 961 -16.89 -9.62 -35.08
C GLU A 961 -18.32 -9.74 -35.61
N ALA A 962 -18.80 -10.96 -35.90
CA ALA A 962 -20.16 -11.23 -36.36
C ALA A 962 -21.26 -10.80 -35.36
N LEU A 963 -20.94 -10.71 -34.07
CA LEU A 963 -21.85 -10.28 -32.99
C LEU A 963 -21.70 -8.79 -32.61
N SER A 964 -20.73 -8.06 -33.17
CA SER A 964 -20.38 -6.68 -32.79
C SER A 964 -21.35 -5.60 -33.32
N GLY A 965 -22.62 -5.95 -33.55
CA GLY A 965 -23.68 -5.05 -34.03
C GLY A 965 -24.56 -4.47 -32.89
N PRO A 966 -25.44 -3.49 -33.20
CA PRO A 966 -26.24 -2.76 -32.21
C PRO A 966 -27.45 -3.56 -31.68
N LYS A 967 -27.26 -4.83 -31.27
CA LYS A 967 -28.35 -5.73 -30.84
C LYS A 967 -28.07 -6.66 -29.65
N MET A 968 -26.91 -6.53 -28.99
CA MET A 968 -26.61 -7.23 -27.74
C MET A 968 -26.03 -6.24 -26.75
N GLU A 969 -26.91 -5.53 -26.03
CA GLU A 969 -26.52 -4.79 -24.83
C GLU A 969 -25.96 -5.78 -23.79
N HIS A 970 -24.95 -5.36 -23.03
CA HIS A 970 -24.40 -6.14 -21.93
C HIS A 970 -25.45 -6.26 -20.80
N MET A 971 -26.21 -7.35 -20.77
CA MET A 971 -27.08 -7.66 -19.63
C MET A 971 -26.24 -8.11 -18.43
N LEU A 972 -26.46 -7.48 -17.29
CA LEU A 972 -25.91 -7.91 -16.01
C LEU A 972 -26.50 -9.27 -15.60
N THR A 973 -25.68 -10.12 -14.96
CA THR A 973 -25.99 -11.54 -14.68
C THR A 973 -27.29 -11.75 -13.89
N GLU A 974 -27.65 -10.78 -13.05
CA GLU A 974 -28.86 -10.78 -12.22
C GLU A 974 -30.17 -10.75 -13.02
N GLN A 975 -30.13 -10.30 -14.28
CA GLN A 975 -31.32 -10.14 -15.14
C GLN A 975 -31.70 -11.44 -15.90
N MET A 976 -31.03 -12.58 -15.66
CA MET A 976 -31.06 -13.74 -16.56
C MET A 976 -32.17 -14.79 -16.33
N VAL A 977 -33.06 -14.62 -15.33
CA VAL A 977 -34.10 -15.62 -14.95
C VAL A 977 -35.44 -14.89 -14.74
N PRO A 978 -36.54 -15.21 -15.47
CA PRO A 978 -37.24 -16.48 -15.25
C PRO A 978 -37.91 -17.23 -16.45
N ARG A 979 -38.10 -18.53 -16.20
CA ARG A 979 -39.15 -19.49 -16.67
C ARG A 979 -39.36 -19.84 -18.16
N ILE A 980 -39.12 -21.12 -18.44
CA ILE A 980 -39.41 -21.89 -19.68
C ILE A 980 -40.90 -21.91 -20.07
N SER A 981 -41.82 -21.72 -19.12
CA SER A 981 -43.28 -21.80 -19.39
C SER A 981 -43.76 -20.79 -20.43
N GLU A 982 -43.20 -19.58 -20.47
CA GLU A 982 -43.55 -18.55 -21.47
C GLU A 982 -43.10 -18.91 -22.90
N TRP A 983 -42.19 -19.88 -23.04
CA TRP A 983 -41.67 -20.32 -24.34
C TRP A 983 -42.57 -21.40 -24.98
N LEU A 984 -43.32 -22.15 -24.16
CA LEU A 984 -44.25 -23.20 -24.62
C LEU A 984 -45.64 -22.67 -24.97
N GLU A 985 -45.99 -21.44 -24.56
CA GLU A 985 -47.31 -20.82 -24.80
C GLU A 985 -47.35 -19.86 -26.00
N ARG A 986 -46.23 -19.67 -26.73
CA ARG A 986 -46.22 -18.81 -27.93
C ARG A 986 -46.91 -19.51 -29.13
N PRO A 987 -47.85 -18.84 -29.83
CA PRO A 987 -48.50 -19.41 -31.01
C PRO A 987 -47.49 -19.64 -32.15
N THR A 988 -47.69 -20.71 -32.92
CA THR A 988 -46.80 -21.21 -33.98
C THR A 988 -46.71 -20.37 -35.27
N ASP A 989 -47.31 -19.18 -35.32
CA ASP A 989 -47.54 -18.46 -36.59
C ASP A 989 -46.43 -17.45 -36.96
N GLU A 990 -45.39 -17.26 -36.11
CA GLU A 990 -44.24 -16.38 -36.38
C GLU A 990 -42.91 -17.16 -36.55
N GLN A 991 -42.92 -18.19 -37.41
CA GLN A 991 -41.70 -18.82 -37.96
C GLN A 991 -41.76 -18.89 -39.49
N GLN A 992 -41.40 -17.78 -40.16
CA GLN A 992 -41.04 -17.71 -41.58
C GLN A 992 -39.72 -16.96 -41.75
#